data_AF-A0A321LUE2-F1
#
_entry.id   AF-A0A321LUE2-F1
#
_cell.length_a   1.000
_cell.length_b   1.000
_cell.length_c   1.000
_cell.angle_alpha   90.00
_cell.angle_beta   90.00
_cell.angle_gamma   90.00
#
_symmetry.space_group_name_H-M   'P 1'
#
loop_
_entity.id
_entity.type
_entity.pdbx_description
1 polymer ?
#
loop_
_entity_poly.entity_id
_entity_poly.type
_entity_poly.pdbx_seq_one_letter_code
_entity_poly.pdbx_strand_id
1 'polypeptide(L)'
;MRNLPGLRLTLMLFALIFSAKEIWAEDTACSGSVSSPADVSLQLSLQDGQTTFREGETITLKLSYSSTAKGKYEMSTRNYDRSGPMGEESFCLTPSGRDPLADYFSFGMFDGGGLSGIHDLDETPFTMTLELNEWASLSPGTYHLYIENGRVTEVVSHKTSRSGTSRTVRLQSNSVDFQVIAADSQWQSEQLAAALKRLDSTPEDEAKHAARVLRFLNSEDAAREMAQRFSGANEQPRSWEFMFGLLGSRHRALVIQELKAAISAPQHPITVNFLRTLALLEIYSNPEYHLPYDPAKKDEWQKKMSARNKTLEALMKQHQDELESVIATKTGEARAISLKTILVDSVTPGATDKPPLRQQLVASWDALPMAMRNELLGFRWELVGGPEFLPVLRHIVSSPPATDYSRDRIDRGIALRRIYELSPAEGRDFILKEIARERTDVTIAVLGLLPEKELPEIEQPVLARLRSGNHSDVDYQLVDRYATVQALAEVRSIYEKSAGKWACAPQSALLRYFLRVDRDYGVAEVAEALNLRKTTGCYQTELSELREFVSLPQVEKIAIAALNDPSVHVVTSAAAALASYGSAKAEAALRKRLEQLHKEWKSPVEKPEGTSPAFAALNEQIMLESALVQALTNGQAWLYGPDKLQQLKKLVSSNEQQQIDQIIYFWQKDNTMVLSLSWFPNLDQLQYTVGYMNGNGMKHLKQKLSQLPAGTHLSCVTTALEHQKHREEFEAVQETASMAGLILDIQISR
;
A
#
# COMPACT_ATOMS: atom_id res chain seq x y z
N MET A 1 18.55 5.23 -14.36
CA MET A 1 18.67 5.95 -13.07
C MET A 1 18.17 5.01 -12.00
N ARG A 2 19.02 4.70 -11.03
CA ARG A 2 18.86 3.60 -10.05
C ARG A 2 17.84 3.96 -8.97
N ASN A 3 17.10 2.93 -8.55
CA ASN A 3 15.98 2.91 -7.63
C ASN A 3 16.33 3.42 -6.21
N LEU A 4 15.49 4.29 -5.66
CA LEU A 4 15.36 4.57 -4.23
C LEU A 4 14.19 3.72 -3.69
N PRO A 5 14.43 2.73 -2.81
CA PRO A 5 13.38 1.91 -2.23
C PRO A 5 12.96 2.50 -0.88
N GLY A 6 11.79 3.11 -0.80
CA GLY A 6 11.36 3.69 0.47
C GLY A 6 10.10 4.52 0.40
N LEU A 7 9.08 4.09 -0.36
CA LEU A 7 7.72 4.62 -0.22
C LEU A 7 6.77 3.73 -1.03
N ARG A 8 6.26 2.64 -0.44
CA ARG A 8 5.07 1.89 -0.88
C ARG A 8 4.91 0.63 -0.02
N LEU A 9 4.09 0.71 1.03
CA LEU A 9 3.02 -0.26 1.32
C LEU A 9 2.28 0.22 2.59
N THR A 10 1.30 1.09 2.41
CA THR A 10 0.29 1.37 3.44
C THR A 10 -0.95 0.59 3.03
N LEU A 11 -1.00 -0.71 3.37
CA LEU A 11 -2.25 -1.47 3.33
C LEU A 11 -2.94 -1.24 4.67
N MET A 12 -3.71 -0.15 4.76
CA MET A 12 -4.67 0.03 5.83
C MET A 12 -5.92 -0.78 5.50
N LEU A 13 -6.33 -1.61 6.45
CA LEU A 13 -7.67 -2.17 6.54
C LEU A 13 -8.65 -0.99 6.77
N PHE A 14 -9.08 -0.34 5.70
CA PHE A 14 -10.13 0.66 5.77
C PHE A 14 -11.47 -0.06 5.89
N ALA A 15 -12.09 0.05 7.07
CA ALA A 15 -13.54 0.05 7.16
C ALA A 15 -14.03 1.25 6.34
N LEU A 16 -14.41 0.99 5.08
CA LEU A 16 -14.90 1.98 4.14
C LEU A 16 -16.28 2.49 4.58
N ILE A 17 -16.30 3.47 5.48
CA ILE A 17 -17.40 4.43 5.54
C ILE A 17 -17.11 5.45 4.42
N PHE A 18 -17.40 5.07 3.18
CA PHE A 18 -17.50 6.06 2.12
C PHE A 18 -18.69 6.96 2.45
N SER A 19 -18.38 8.21 2.78
CA SER A 19 -19.33 9.29 2.56
C SER A 19 -19.60 9.32 1.06
N ALA A 20 -20.73 8.75 0.65
CA ALA A 20 -21.25 8.86 -0.71
C ALA A 20 -21.47 10.35 -1.04
N LYS A 21 -20.43 11.01 -1.52
CA LYS A 21 -20.51 12.22 -2.32
C LYS A 21 -20.12 11.82 -3.73
N GLU A 22 -21.16 11.68 -4.55
CA GLU A 22 -21.19 11.89 -5.99
C GLU A 22 -20.08 11.22 -6.82
N ILE A 23 -20.19 9.90 -6.99
CA ILE A 23 -19.67 9.19 -8.20
C ILE A 23 -20.79 8.34 -8.82
N TRP A 24 -22.02 8.84 -8.74
CA TRP A 24 -23.09 8.42 -9.62
C TRP A 24 -23.36 9.65 -10.46
N ALA A 25 -22.75 9.71 -11.65
CA ALA A 25 -23.33 10.53 -12.69
C ALA A 25 -24.76 10.04 -12.83
N GLU A 26 -25.71 10.94 -12.56
CA GLU A 26 -27.15 10.70 -12.74
C GLU A 26 -27.42 10.00 -14.08
N ASP A 27 -28.46 9.16 -14.10
CA ASP A 27 -29.15 8.55 -15.25
C ASP A 27 -29.64 9.59 -16.29
N THR A 28 -28.75 10.43 -16.80
CA THR A 28 -29.01 11.44 -17.84
C THR A 28 -28.16 11.22 -19.10
N ALA A 29 -27.11 10.41 -19.03
CA ALA A 29 -26.36 10.02 -20.22
C ALA A 29 -27.26 9.20 -21.14
N CYS A 30 -27.26 9.51 -22.43
CA CYS A 30 -28.14 8.97 -23.47
C CYS A 30 -29.55 9.60 -23.61
N SER A 31 -29.83 10.72 -22.94
CA SER A 31 -31.18 11.36 -22.99
C SER A 31 -31.23 12.76 -23.64
N GLY A 32 -30.14 13.25 -24.23
CA GLY A 32 -30.14 14.54 -24.95
C GLY A 32 -28.90 14.76 -25.81
N SER A 33 -28.99 15.68 -26.78
CA SER A 33 -27.85 16.05 -27.63
C SER A 33 -26.75 16.74 -26.81
N VAL A 34 -25.55 16.16 -26.74
CA VAL A 34 -24.41 16.79 -26.08
C VAL A 34 -23.82 17.86 -27.00
N SER A 35 -23.76 19.11 -26.54
CA SER A 35 -23.06 20.18 -27.24
C SER A 35 -21.55 20.00 -27.10
N SER A 36 -20.94 19.30 -28.06
CA SER A 36 -19.49 19.11 -28.15
C SER A 36 -18.85 20.36 -28.77
N PRO A 37 -17.71 20.87 -28.24
CA PRO A 37 -16.98 21.96 -28.89
C PRO A 37 -16.53 21.55 -30.29
N ALA A 38 -16.59 22.47 -31.26
CA ALA A 38 -16.31 22.17 -32.67
C ALA A 38 -14.83 21.82 -32.95
N ASP A 39 -13.94 22.18 -32.05
CA ASP A 39 -12.49 22.01 -32.14
C ASP A 39 -11.97 20.73 -31.47
N VAL A 40 -12.85 19.86 -30.97
CA VAL A 40 -12.51 18.52 -30.46
C VAL A 40 -13.56 17.51 -30.92
N SER A 41 -13.12 16.31 -31.29
CA SER A 41 -14.01 15.28 -31.85
C SER A 41 -13.77 13.91 -31.24
N LEU A 42 -14.85 13.12 -31.21
CA LEU A 42 -14.85 11.71 -30.85
C LEU A 42 -15.50 10.94 -32.01
N GLN A 43 -14.78 9.99 -32.59
CA GLN A 43 -15.31 9.05 -33.58
C GLN A 43 -15.35 7.63 -33.02
N LEU A 44 -16.44 6.93 -33.31
CA LEU A 44 -16.68 5.54 -32.98
C LEU A 44 -16.72 4.70 -34.26
N SER A 45 -16.01 3.58 -34.24
CA SER A 45 -16.06 2.57 -35.30
C SER A 45 -16.02 1.17 -34.71
N LEU A 46 -16.57 0.20 -35.44
CA LEU A 46 -16.41 -1.22 -35.15
C LEU A 46 -15.07 -1.67 -35.70
N GLN A 47 -14.33 -2.47 -34.92
CA GLN A 47 -13.04 -3.01 -35.33
C GLN A 47 -13.19 -3.73 -36.68
N ASP A 48 -12.26 -3.44 -37.61
CA ASP A 48 -12.20 -4.00 -38.96
C ASP A 48 -13.47 -3.85 -39.82
N GLY A 49 -14.42 -3.00 -39.40
CA GLY A 49 -15.69 -2.80 -40.11
C GLY A 49 -16.67 -3.96 -40.00
N GLN A 50 -16.48 -4.90 -39.06
CA GLN A 50 -17.41 -5.99 -38.82
C GLN A 50 -18.75 -5.45 -38.31
N THR A 51 -19.84 -5.78 -38.99
CA THR A 51 -21.21 -5.35 -38.65
C THR A 51 -22.15 -6.49 -38.31
N THR A 52 -21.66 -7.74 -38.32
CA THR A 52 -22.43 -8.92 -37.91
C THR A 52 -21.60 -9.72 -36.91
N PHE A 53 -22.17 -9.94 -35.73
CA PHE A 53 -21.57 -10.66 -34.62
C PHE A 53 -22.50 -11.80 -34.21
N ARG A 54 -21.96 -12.83 -33.58
CA ARG A 54 -22.73 -13.91 -32.94
C ARG A 54 -22.92 -13.62 -31.45
N GLU A 55 -23.98 -14.16 -30.87
CA GLU A 55 -24.19 -14.06 -29.41
C GLU A 55 -22.97 -14.61 -28.65
N GLY A 56 -22.37 -13.77 -27.79
CA GLY A 56 -21.15 -14.09 -27.04
C GLY A 56 -19.83 -13.82 -27.77
N GLU A 57 -19.86 -13.39 -29.03
CA GLU A 57 -18.68 -12.88 -29.74
C GLU A 57 -18.23 -11.53 -29.16
N THR A 58 -16.92 -11.31 -29.10
CA THR A 58 -16.35 -10.04 -28.63
C THR A 58 -16.62 -8.93 -29.66
N ILE A 59 -17.29 -7.86 -29.23
CA ILE A 59 -17.59 -6.68 -30.04
C ILE A 59 -16.58 -5.58 -29.68
N THR A 60 -15.53 -5.49 -30.50
CA THR A 60 -14.44 -4.54 -30.30
C THR A 60 -14.76 -3.19 -30.93
N LEU A 61 -14.73 -2.15 -30.10
CA LEU A 61 -14.99 -0.76 -30.47
C LEU A 61 -13.67 -0.01 -30.57
N LYS A 62 -13.49 0.78 -31.63
CA LYS A 62 -12.37 1.70 -31.79
C LYS A 62 -12.86 3.13 -31.65
N LEU A 63 -12.34 3.81 -30.62
CA LEU A 63 -12.62 5.21 -30.32
C LEU A 63 -11.42 6.04 -30.78
N SER A 64 -11.70 7.15 -31.47
CA SER A 64 -10.67 8.05 -32.01
C SER A 64 -10.95 9.47 -31.57
N TYR A 65 -10.01 10.07 -30.84
CA TYR A 65 -10.09 11.43 -30.31
C TYR A 65 -9.11 12.33 -31.05
N SER A 66 -9.53 13.54 -31.43
CA SER A 66 -8.65 14.54 -32.04
C SER A 66 -9.09 15.94 -31.70
N SER A 67 -8.17 16.91 -31.79
CA SER A 67 -8.47 18.32 -31.64
C SER A 67 -7.71 19.18 -32.63
N THR A 68 -8.39 20.17 -33.23
CA THR A 68 -7.75 21.20 -34.04
C THR A 68 -7.15 22.34 -33.19
N ALA A 69 -7.40 22.33 -31.87
CA ALA A 69 -6.91 23.33 -30.93
C ALA A 69 -5.74 22.79 -30.09
N LYS A 70 -4.53 22.95 -30.63
CA LYS A 70 -3.28 22.45 -30.00
C LYS A 70 -3.11 22.97 -28.57
N GLY A 71 -2.88 22.05 -27.62
CA GLY A 71 -2.59 22.36 -26.21
C GLY A 71 -3.80 22.83 -25.39
N LYS A 72 -5.00 22.83 -25.97
CA LYS A 72 -6.24 23.23 -25.28
C LYS A 72 -6.90 22.07 -24.52
N TYR A 73 -6.77 20.86 -25.03
CA TYR A 73 -7.44 19.68 -24.50
C TYR A 73 -6.46 18.57 -24.16
N GLU A 74 -6.69 17.95 -23.01
CA GLU A 74 -6.01 16.74 -22.56
C GLU A 74 -7.06 15.65 -22.30
N MET A 75 -6.69 14.37 -22.40
CA MET A 75 -7.59 13.24 -22.18
C MET A 75 -7.03 12.19 -21.23
N SER A 76 -7.92 11.58 -20.45
CA SER A 76 -7.63 10.37 -19.68
C SER A 76 -7.37 9.20 -20.64
N THR A 77 -6.25 8.50 -20.45
CA THR A 77 -5.87 7.29 -21.22
C THR A 77 -6.20 5.98 -20.48
N ARG A 78 -7.03 6.04 -19.42
CA ARG A 78 -7.43 4.86 -18.65
C ARG A 78 -8.11 3.82 -19.56
N ASN A 79 -7.51 2.65 -19.73
CA ASN A 79 -8.03 1.63 -20.65
C ASN A 79 -7.93 0.20 -20.08
N TYR A 80 -8.42 0.01 -18.85
CA TYR A 80 -8.46 -1.30 -18.18
C TYR A 80 -9.91 -1.84 -18.15
N ASP A 81 -10.14 -3.01 -17.55
CA ASP A 81 -11.45 -3.64 -17.37
C ASP A 81 -12.27 -2.97 -16.25
N ARG A 82 -13.53 -3.36 -16.05
CA ARG A 82 -14.44 -2.75 -15.03
C ARG A 82 -14.03 -3.02 -13.57
N SER A 83 -12.83 -3.56 -13.31
CA SER A 83 -12.29 -3.83 -11.97
C SER A 83 -12.15 -2.58 -11.08
N GLY A 84 -11.97 -1.40 -11.70
CA GLY A 84 -11.88 -0.12 -10.99
C GLY A 84 -13.00 0.87 -11.34
N PRO A 85 -12.97 2.09 -10.77
CA PRO A 85 -13.98 3.11 -11.04
C PRO A 85 -13.87 3.58 -12.50
N MET A 86 -14.61 2.92 -13.40
CA MET A 86 -14.81 3.31 -14.78
C MET A 86 -16.25 3.76 -14.95
N GLY A 87 -16.44 5.09 -14.94
CA GLY A 87 -17.69 5.76 -15.28
C GLY A 87 -17.44 6.91 -16.26
N GLU A 88 -16.36 6.81 -17.05
CA GLU A 88 -15.98 7.84 -18.02
C GLU A 88 -16.88 7.76 -19.26
N GLU A 89 -17.31 6.56 -19.67
CA GLU A 89 -18.23 6.29 -20.79
C GLU A 89 -19.64 5.91 -20.39
N SER A 90 -20.57 6.27 -21.27
CA SER A 90 -21.95 5.80 -21.30
C SER A 90 -22.23 5.24 -22.68
N PHE A 91 -22.58 3.94 -22.74
CA PHE A 91 -22.87 3.23 -23.96
C PHE A 91 -24.36 3.34 -24.28
N CYS A 92 -24.71 4.20 -25.23
CA CYS A 92 -26.09 4.47 -25.61
C CYS A 92 -26.53 3.48 -26.68
N LEU A 93 -27.05 2.35 -26.22
CA LEU A 93 -27.40 1.19 -27.07
C LEU A 93 -28.92 1.02 -27.20
N THR A 94 -29.41 0.92 -28.43
CA THR A 94 -30.83 0.68 -28.73
C THR A 94 -31.00 -0.54 -29.65
N PRO A 95 -31.75 -1.59 -29.26
CA PRO A 95 -32.32 -1.80 -27.92
C PRO A 95 -31.22 -2.00 -26.86
N SER A 96 -31.55 -1.80 -25.58
CA SER A 96 -30.58 -1.98 -24.51
C SER A 96 -30.17 -3.45 -24.35
N GLY A 97 -28.90 -3.66 -23.99
CA GLY A 97 -28.37 -4.96 -23.59
C GLY A 97 -28.53 -5.18 -22.08
N ARG A 98 -28.34 -6.43 -21.63
CA ARG A 98 -28.24 -6.73 -20.20
C ARG A 98 -26.81 -6.48 -19.72
N ASP A 99 -26.61 -5.63 -18.71
CA ASP A 99 -25.31 -5.53 -18.05
C ASP A 99 -25.01 -6.84 -17.30
N PRO A 100 -23.98 -7.62 -17.71
CA PRO A 100 -23.69 -8.90 -17.09
C PRO A 100 -23.22 -8.76 -15.63
N LEU A 101 -22.69 -7.61 -15.23
CA LEU A 101 -22.13 -7.37 -13.89
C LEU A 101 -22.94 -6.36 -13.06
N ALA A 102 -24.18 -6.07 -13.46
CA ALA A 102 -25.07 -5.15 -12.75
C ALA A 102 -25.18 -5.48 -11.26
N ASP A 103 -25.35 -6.77 -10.91
CA ASP A 103 -25.46 -7.25 -9.52
C ASP A 103 -24.16 -7.03 -8.70
N TYR A 104 -23.00 -7.04 -9.37
CA TYR A 104 -21.71 -6.83 -8.72
C TYR A 104 -21.45 -5.34 -8.45
N PHE A 105 -21.74 -4.48 -9.43
CA PHE A 105 -21.47 -3.04 -9.35
C PHE A 105 -22.59 -2.21 -8.72
N SER A 106 -23.82 -2.71 -8.62
CA SER A 106 -24.95 -2.02 -7.97
C SER A 106 -24.68 -1.65 -6.50
N PHE A 107 -23.66 -2.25 -5.90
CA PHE A 107 -23.28 -2.07 -4.51
C PHE A 107 -21.99 -1.26 -4.29
N GLY A 108 -21.43 -0.65 -5.35
CA GLY A 108 -20.26 0.22 -5.25
C GLY A 108 -18.97 -0.51 -4.87
N MET A 109 -18.89 -1.81 -5.14
CA MET A 109 -17.68 -2.60 -4.94
C MET A 109 -16.72 -2.35 -6.11
N PHE A 110 -15.53 -1.81 -5.80
CA PHE A 110 -14.43 -1.65 -6.74
C PHE A 110 -13.17 -2.24 -6.11
N ASP A 111 -12.50 -3.16 -6.79
CA ASP A 111 -11.24 -3.74 -6.33
C ASP A 111 -10.10 -3.20 -7.22
N GLY A 112 -9.53 -2.07 -6.78
CA GLY A 112 -8.35 -1.47 -7.40
C GLY A 112 -8.63 -0.59 -8.63
N GLY A 113 -7.58 -0.31 -9.41
CA GLY A 113 -7.62 0.50 -10.62
C GLY A 113 -6.29 0.42 -11.36
N GLY A 114 -6.33 0.49 -12.69
CA GLY A 114 -5.13 0.44 -13.53
C GLY A 114 -4.33 1.75 -13.52
N LEU A 115 -3.11 1.68 -14.06
CA LEU A 115 -2.30 2.88 -14.32
C LEU A 115 -3.08 3.81 -15.26
N SER A 116 -3.09 5.10 -14.92
CA SER A 116 -3.71 6.15 -15.72
C SER A 116 -2.64 7.11 -16.22
N GLY A 117 -2.78 7.55 -17.46
CA GLY A 117 -1.97 8.62 -18.04
C GLY A 117 -2.87 9.71 -18.60
N ILE A 118 -2.25 10.86 -18.91
CA ILE A 118 -2.88 11.97 -19.60
C ILE A 118 -2.25 12.07 -21.00
N HIS A 119 -3.06 12.30 -22.02
CA HIS A 119 -2.61 12.53 -23.39
C HIS A 119 -3.10 13.90 -23.89
N ASP A 120 -2.18 14.72 -24.38
CA ASP A 120 -2.52 15.99 -25.03
C ASP A 120 -3.12 15.71 -26.41
N LEU A 121 -4.30 16.27 -26.68
CA LEU A 121 -4.96 16.11 -27.98
C LEU A 121 -4.41 17.11 -28.99
N ASP A 122 -4.16 16.61 -30.20
CA ASP A 122 -3.86 17.42 -31.39
C ASP A 122 -4.58 16.86 -32.63
N GLU A 123 -4.19 17.33 -33.82
CA GLU A 123 -4.82 16.93 -35.08
C GLU A 123 -4.58 15.44 -35.41
N THR A 124 -3.55 14.83 -34.82
CA THR A 124 -3.26 13.41 -34.92
C THR A 124 -4.22 12.63 -34.03
N PRO A 125 -5.10 11.77 -34.59
CA PRO A 125 -6.07 11.10 -33.77
C PRO A 125 -5.44 10.10 -32.80
N PHE A 126 -5.76 10.23 -31.51
CA PHE A 126 -5.45 9.23 -30.51
C PHE A 126 -6.52 8.14 -30.53
N THR A 127 -6.10 6.89 -30.73
CA THR A 127 -7.04 5.76 -30.80
C THR A 127 -6.93 4.85 -29.59
N MET A 128 -8.07 4.42 -29.07
CA MET A 128 -8.16 3.37 -28.06
C MET A 128 -9.23 2.35 -28.43
N THR A 129 -9.10 1.17 -27.83
CA THR A 129 -9.98 0.04 -28.07
C THR A 129 -10.72 -0.32 -26.79
N LEU A 130 -12.04 -0.48 -26.89
CA LEU A 130 -12.93 -0.96 -25.82
C LEU A 130 -13.68 -2.20 -26.30
N GLU A 131 -14.15 -3.03 -25.37
CA GLU A 131 -14.94 -4.22 -25.69
C GLU A 131 -16.36 -4.06 -25.10
N LEU A 132 -17.38 -3.94 -25.96
CA LEU A 132 -18.76 -3.66 -25.53
C LEU A 132 -19.29 -4.70 -24.53
N ASN A 133 -18.81 -5.94 -24.62
CA ASN A 133 -19.20 -7.08 -23.80
C ASN A 133 -18.94 -6.87 -22.29
N GLU A 134 -18.06 -5.95 -21.91
CA GLU A 134 -17.86 -5.55 -20.50
C GLU A 134 -19.11 -4.87 -19.90
N TRP A 135 -19.91 -4.20 -20.73
CA TRP A 135 -21.06 -3.41 -20.30
C TRP A 135 -22.40 -3.99 -20.77
N ALA A 136 -22.41 -4.76 -21.86
CA ALA A 136 -23.66 -5.26 -22.43
C ALA A 136 -23.52 -6.68 -23.02
N SER A 137 -24.38 -7.58 -22.53
CA SER A 137 -24.66 -8.88 -23.12
C SER A 137 -25.87 -8.74 -24.05
N LEU A 138 -25.67 -9.03 -25.34
CA LEU A 138 -26.64 -8.78 -26.40
C LEU A 138 -27.30 -10.08 -26.87
N SER A 139 -28.61 -10.04 -27.08
CA SER A 139 -29.37 -11.12 -27.71
C SER A 139 -29.39 -10.91 -29.23
N PRO A 140 -29.82 -11.90 -30.04
CA PRO A 140 -29.97 -11.70 -31.47
C PRO A 140 -30.90 -10.53 -31.80
N GLY A 141 -30.45 -9.62 -32.66
CA GLY A 141 -31.15 -8.38 -32.99
C GLY A 141 -30.30 -7.38 -33.75
N THR A 142 -30.90 -6.27 -34.16
CA THR A 142 -30.22 -5.12 -34.76
C THR A 142 -30.04 -4.06 -33.71
N TYR A 143 -28.82 -3.51 -33.61
CA TYR A 143 -28.42 -2.57 -32.59
C TYR A 143 -27.87 -1.28 -33.20
N HIS A 144 -28.26 -0.17 -32.58
CA HIS A 144 -27.74 1.16 -32.84
C HIS A 144 -26.95 1.61 -31.61
N LEU A 145 -25.68 1.98 -31.78
CA LEU A 145 -24.78 2.37 -30.70
C LEU A 145 -24.15 3.73 -30.97
N TYR A 146 -24.14 4.59 -29.95
CA TYR A 146 -23.22 5.73 -29.85
C TYR A 146 -22.68 5.82 -28.42
N ILE A 147 -21.58 6.55 -28.22
CA ILE A 147 -20.94 6.72 -26.91
C ILE A 147 -20.99 8.19 -26.51
N GLU A 148 -21.38 8.43 -25.27
CA GLU A 148 -21.16 9.70 -24.57
C GLU A 148 -20.06 9.49 -23.53
N ASN A 149 -19.07 10.38 -23.43
CA ASN A 149 -18.06 10.27 -22.38
C ASN A 149 -17.52 11.62 -21.91
N GLY A 150 -16.89 11.62 -20.73
CA GLY A 150 -16.27 12.78 -20.09
C GLY A 150 -14.75 12.67 -19.98
N ARG A 151 -14.09 11.97 -20.93
CA ARG A 151 -12.64 11.70 -20.87
C ARG A 151 -11.76 12.92 -21.12
N VAL A 152 -12.30 13.91 -21.84
CA VAL A 152 -11.56 15.09 -22.26
C VAL A 152 -11.72 16.20 -21.24
N THR A 153 -10.63 16.87 -20.92
CA THR A 153 -10.58 18.04 -20.05
C THR A 153 -10.01 19.22 -20.83
N GLU A 154 -10.66 20.37 -20.70
CA GLU A 154 -10.15 21.64 -21.20
C GLU A 154 -9.16 22.23 -20.18
N VAL A 155 -7.96 22.55 -20.64
CA VAL A 155 -6.88 23.10 -19.83
C VAL A 155 -7.07 24.62 -19.72
N VAL A 156 -7.76 25.08 -18.66
CA VAL A 156 -8.09 26.51 -18.47
C VAL A 156 -6.90 27.33 -17.95
N SER A 157 -5.93 26.70 -17.28
CA SER A 157 -4.65 27.33 -16.93
C SER A 157 -3.56 26.31 -16.60
N HIS A 158 -2.34 26.48 -17.15
CA HIS A 158 -1.15 25.71 -16.76
C HIS A 158 -0.58 26.16 -15.39
N LYS A 159 -1.41 26.36 -14.37
CA LYS A 159 -0.92 26.60 -13.00
C LYS A 159 -0.49 25.26 -12.41
N THR A 160 0.78 25.19 -12.02
CA THR A 160 1.53 24.03 -11.47
C THR A 160 1.05 23.51 -10.10
N SER A 161 -0.23 23.67 -9.73
CA SER A 161 -0.80 22.97 -8.57
C SER A 161 -1.69 21.82 -9.05
N ARG A 162 -1.71 20.73 -8.28
CA ARG A 162 -2.65 19.59 -8.35
C ARG A 162 -4.13 19.98 -8.16
N SER A 163 -4.50 21.21 -8.51
CA SER A 163 -5.82 21.82 -8.35
C SER A 163 -6.09 22.85 -9.47
N GLY A 164 -5.59 22.62 -10.69
CA GLY A 164 -6.02 23.39 -11.85
C GLY A 164 -7.53 23.25 -12.02
N THR A 165 -8.22 24.37 -12.27
CA THR A 165 -9.64 24.34 -12.67
C THR A 165 -9.73 23.78 -14.09
N SER A 166 -9.62 22.47 -14.25
CA SER A 166 -9.90 21.76 -15.51
C SER A 166 -11.40 21.60 -15.66
N ARG A 167 -11.94 21.86 -16.85
CA ARG A 167 -13.36 21.64 -17.14
C ARG A 167 -13.52 20.35 -17.94
N THR A 168 -14.26 19.38 -17.41
CA THR A 168 -14.63 18.18 -18.18
C THR A 168 -15.48 18.58 -19.39
N VAL A 169 -15.05 18.11 -20.56
CA VAL A 169 -15.75 18.25 -21.83
C VAL A 169 -16.47 16.95 -22.09
N ARG A 170 -17.80 17.02 -22.20
CA ARG A 170 -18.61 15.87 -22.62
C ARG A 170 -18.58 15.80 -24.14
N LEU A 171 -18.22 14.64 -24.68
CA LEU A 171 -18.21 14.36 -26.10
C LEU A 171 -19.23 13.27 -26.44
N GLN A 172 -19.83 13.40 -27.61
CA GLN A 172 -20.70 12.39 -28.20
C GLN A 172 -20.09 11.91 -29.53
N SER A 173 -20.06 10.60 -29.74
CA SER A 173 -19.57 10.00 -30.98
C SER A 173 -20.61 10.04 -32.11
N ASN A 174 -20.18 9.71 -33.33
CA ASN A 174 -21.11 9.21 -34.35
C ASN A 174 -21.75 7.89 -33.91
N SER A 175 -22.86 7.52 -34.57
CA SER A 175 -23.51 6.24 -34.37
C SER A 175 -22.92 5.15 -35.27
N VAL A 176 -23.01 3.90 -34.81
CA VAL A 176 -22.70 2.69 -35.59
C VAL A 176 -23.86 1.70 -35.47
N ASP A 177 -24.12 0.97 -36.56
CA ASP A 177 -25.17 -0.04 -36.64
C ASP A 177 -24.54 -1.42 -36.84
N PHE A 178 -25.05 -2.41 -36.12
CA PHE A 178 -24.61 -3.79 -36.27
C PHE A 178 -25.73 -4.78 -35.93
N GLN A 179 -25.53 -6.03 -36.34
CA GLN A 179 -26.44 -7.13 -36.07
C GLN A 179 -25.76 -8.16 -35.18
N VAL A 180 -26.51 -8.67 -34.20
CA VAL A 180 -26.17 -9.87 -33.44
C VAL A 180 -27.06 -11.01 -33.94
N ILE A 181 -26.47 -12.14 -34.29
CA ILE A 181 -27.19 -13.36 -34.69
C ILE A 181 -27.03 -14.45 -33.63
N ALA A 182 -27.92 -15.45 -33.64
CA ALA A 182 -27.78 -16.59 -32.74
C ALA A 182 -26.44 -17.31 -32.98
N ALA A 183 -25.73 -17.62 -31.89
CA ALA A 183 -24.56 -18.48 -31.94
C ALA A 183 -25.03 -19.95 -32.05
N ASP A 184 -24.52 -20.67 -33.05
CA ASP A 184 -24.73 -22.10 -33.12
C ASP A 184 -23.72 -22.86 -32.24
N SER A 185 -24.10 -24.06 -31.80
CA SER A 185 -23.31 -24.86 -30.86
C SER A 185 -21.95 -25.27 -31.42
N GLN A 186 -21.83 -25.44 -32.75
CA GLN A 186 -20.57 -25.75 -33.40
C GLN A 186 -19.60 -24.57 -33.28
N TRP A 187 -20.05 -23.36 -33.63
CA TRP A 187 -19.24 -22.15 -33.50
C TRP A 187 -18.81 -21.91 -32.04
N GLN A 188 -19.71 -22.08 -31.07
CA GLN A 188 -19.36 -21.94 -29.65
C GLN A 188 -18.29 -22.95 -29.22
N SER A 189 -18.40 -24.20 -29.67
CA SER A 189 -17.41 -25.25 -29.39
C SER A 189 -16.06 -24.93 -30.03
N GLU A 190 -16.05 -24.37 -31.25
CA GLU A 190 -14.84 -23.94 -31.94
C GLU A 190 -14.16 -22.77 -31.22
N GLN A 191 -14.93 -21.76 -30.77
CA GLN A 191 -14.39 -20.64 -29.98
C GLN A 191 -13.82 -21.12 -28.64
N LEU A 192 -14.54 -22.01 -27.95
CA LEU A 192 -14.07 -22.63 -26.72
C LEU A 192 -12.74 -23.36 -26.93
N ALA A 193 -12.67 -24.26 -27.91
CA ALA A 193 -11.45 -25.01 -28.22
C ALA A 193 -10.28 -24.09 -28.60
N ALA A 194 -10.55 -23.02 -29.37
CA ALA A 194 -9.55 -22.04 -29.76
C ALA A 194 -9.04 -21.21 -28.57
N ALA A 195 -9.91 -20.85 -27.63
CA ALA A 195 -9.56 -20.16 -26.40
C ALA A 195 -8.75 -21.06 -25.47
N LEU A 196 -9.19 -22.29 -25.22
CA LEU A 196 -8.49 -23.24 -24.35
C LEU A 196 -7.06 -23.54 -24.85
N LYS A 197 -6.84 -23.61 -26.17
CA LYS A 197 -5.50 -23.80 -26.75
C LYS A 197 -4.54 -22.64 -26.47
N ARG A 198 -5.07 -21.42 -26.35
CA ARG A 198 -4.27 -20.18 -26.13
C ARG A 198 -4.24 -19.75 -24.69
N LEU A 199 -5.12 -20.29 -23.85
CA LEU A 199 -5.26 -19.89 -22.47
C LEU A 199 -3.89 -20.01 -21.79
N ASP A 200 -3.22 -21.15 -21.85
CA ASP A 200 -1.95 -21.32 -21.13
C ASP A 200 -0.71 -20.96 -21.97
N SER A 201 -0.86 -20.05 -22.95
CA SER A 201 0.20 -19.65 -23.89
C SER A 201 0.99 -18.41 -23.44
N THR A 202 2.15 -18.21 -24.07
CA THR A 202 2.86 -16.93 -24.10
C THR A 202 2.84 -16.43 -25.56
N PRO A 203 2.63 -15.13 -25.83
CA PRO A 203 2.60 -13.97 -24.92
C PRO A 203 1.35 -13.86 -24.02
N GLU A 204 1.48 -13.19 -22.87
CA GLU A 204 0.40 -12.99 -21.87
C GLU A 204 -0.86 -12.33 -22.45
N ASP A 205 -0.70 -11.46 -23.46
CA ASP A 205 -1.83 -10.79 -24.11
C ASP A 205 -2.76 -11.79 -24.82
N GLU A 206 -2.21 -12.86 -25.42
CA GLU A 206 -3.00 -13.92 -26.04
C GLU A 206 -3.75 -14.74 -24.99
N ALA A 207 -3.09 -15.06 -23.87
CA ALA A 207 -3.67 -15.77 -22.74
C ALA A 207 -4.81 -14.97 -22.08
N LYS A 208 -4.65 -13.65 -21.97
CA LYS A 208 -5.68 -12.75 -21.46
C LYS A 208 -6.86 -12.65 -22.42
N HIS A 209 -6.61 -12.50 -23.72
CA HIS A 209 -7.67 -12.50 -24.72
C HIS A 209 -8.48 -13.80 -24.70
N ALA A 210 -7.81 -14.96 -24.60
CA ALA A 210 -8.47 -16.25 -24.48
C ALA A 210 -9.38 -16.35 -23.24
N ALA A 211 -8.97 -15.83 -22.08
CA ALA A 211 -9.82 -15.79 -20.89
C ALA A 211 -11.05 -14.88 -21.08
N ARG A 212 -10.92 -13.76 -21.79
CA ARG A 212 -12.04 -12.88 -22.14
C ARG A 212 -13.02 -13.56 -23.10
N VAL A 213 -12.53 -14.33 -24.07
CA VAL A 213 -13.39 -15.16 -24.93
C VAL A 213 -14.23 -16.11 -24.08
N LEU A 214 -13.64 -16.83 -23.13
CA LEU A 214 -14.41 -17.71 -22.22
C LEU A 214 -15.47 -16.95 -21.43
N ARG A 215 -15.10 -15.78 -20.91
CA ARG A 215 -16.00 -14.90 -20.14
C ARG A 215 -17.19 -14.43 -20.96
N PHE A 216 -17.01 -14.05 -22.23
CA PHE A 216 -18.08 -13.50 -23.05
C PHE A 216 -18.90 -14.54 -23.80
N LEU A 217 -18.33 -15.71 -24.11
CA LEU A 217 -18.98 -16.76 -24.88
C LEU A 217 -20.31 -17.20 -24.26
N ASN A 218 -20.39 -17.16 -22.91
CA ASN A 218 -21.62 -17.40 -22.14
C ASN A 218 -22.35 -18.72 -22.51
N SER A 219 -21.59 -19.75 -22.92
CA SER A 219 -22.06 -21.12 -23.08
C SER A 219 -21.94 -21.89 -21.76
N GLU A 220 -22.68 -23.00 -21.62
CA GLU A 220 -22.57 -23.86 -20.44
C GLU A 220 -21.15 -24.42 -20.27
N ASP A 221 -20.52 -24.84 -21.38
CA ASP A 221 -19.17 -25.40 -21.37
C ASP A 221 -18.12 -24.35 -20.97
N ALA A 222 -18.23 -23.11 -21.44
CA ALA A 222 -17.36 -22.02 -21.00
C ALA A 222 -17.52 -21.74 -19.50
N ALA A 223 -18.76 -21.78 -18.99
CA ALA A 223 -19.03 -21.62 -17.56
C ALA A 223 -18.40 -22.74 -16.71
N ARG A 224 -18.48 -24.00 -17.18
CA ARG A 224 -17.81 -25.14 -16.53
C ARG A 224 -16.30 -24.99 -16.53
N GLU A 225 -15.70 -24.63 -17.66
CA GLU A 225 -14.24 -24.43 -17.78
C GLU A 225 -13.74 -23.31 -16.86
N MET A 226 -14.46 -22.18 -16.80
CA MET A 226 -14.13 -21.11 -15.85
C MET A 226 -14.25 -21.57 -14.41
N ALA A 227 -15.30 -22.32 -14.04
CA ALA A 227 -15.50 -22.81 -12.68
C ALA A 227 -14.41 -23.83 -12.27
N GLN A 228 -14.01 -24.72 -13.18
CA GLN A 228 -12.94 -25.70 -12.96
C GLN A 228 -11.56 -25.05 -12.79
N ARG A 229 -11.31 -23.91 -13.43
CA ARG A 229 -10.03 -23.21 -13.32
C ARG A 229 -10.01 -22.21 -12.17
N PHE A 230 -11.15 -21.64 -11.80
CA PHE A 230 -11.22 -20.58 -10.81
C PHE A 230 -10.84 -21.06 -9.41
N SER A 231 -9.73 -20.54 -8.89
CA SER A 231 -9.30 -20.73 -7.50
C SER A 231 -9.48 -19.47 -6.66
N GLY A 232 -9.59 -18.30 -7.29
CA GLY A 232 -9.67 -16.99 -6.62
C GLY A 232 -8.36 -16.48 -6.02
N ALA A 233 -7.24 -17.17 -6.22
CA ALA A 233 -5.93 -16.72 -5.74
C ALA A 233 -5.48 -15.45 -6.48
N ASN A 234 -4.85 -14.50 -5.78
CA ASN A 234 -4.33 -13.28 -6.40
C ASN A 234 -3.21 -13.59 -7.39
N GLU A 235 -2.45 -14.64 -7.13
CA GLU A 235 -1.36 -15.12 -7.99
C GLU A 235 -1.88 -15.95 -9.18
N GLN A 236 -3.16 -16.35 -9.18
CA GLN A 236 -3.73 -17.06 -10.32
C GLN A 236 -3.81 -16.12 -11.53
N PRO A 237 -3.17 -16.48 -12.66
CA PRO A 237 -3.27 -15.70 -13.89
C PRO A 237 -4.73 -15.62 -14.35
N ARG A 238 -5.22 -14.39 -14.60
CA ARG A 238 -6.57 -14.10 -15.13
C ARG A 238 -7.71 -14.50 -14.19
N SER A 239 -7.45 -14.65 -12.89
CA SER A 239 -8.50 -14.96 -11.90
C SER A 239 -9.70 -14.01 -11.99
N TRP A 240 -9.46 -12.73 -12.30
CA TRP A 240 -10.51 -11.72 -12.49
C TRP A 240 -11.44 -12.01 -13.67
N GLU A 241 -10.89 -12.46 -14.81
CA GLU A 241 -11.69 -12.79 -15.99
C GLU A 241 -12.61 -13.97 -15.70
N PHE A 242 -12.10 -15.00 -15.01
CA PHE A 242 -12.93 -16.13 -14.58
C PHE A 242 -13.98 -15.67 -13.56
N MET A 243 -13.62 -14.91 -12.54
CA MET A 243 -14.56 -14.42 -11.53
C MET A 243 -15.72 -13.63 -12.17
N PHE A 244 -15.41 -12.66 -13.03
CA PHE A 244 -16.43 -11.85 -13.68
C PHE A 244 -17.25 -12.66 -14.70
N GLY A 245 -16.66 -13.62 -15.40
CA GLY A 245 -17.41 -14.56 -16.24
C GLY A 245 -18.39 -15.41 -15.44
N LEU A 246 -17.97 -15.91 -14.28
CA LEU A 246 -18.84 -16.69 -13.38
C LEU A 246 -19.98 -15.84 -12.82
N LEU A 247 -19.69 -14.63 -12.33
CA LEU A 247 -20.69 -13.70 -11.79
C LEU A 247 -21.70 -13.22 -12.84
N GLY A 248 -21.23 -12.98 -14.07
CA GLY A 248 -22.06 -12.47 -15.18
C GLY A 248 -22.72 -13.53 -16.06
N SER A 249 -22.40 -14.81 -15.83
CA SER A 249 -22.95 -15.95 -16.56
C SER A 249 -24.48 -16.02 -16.43
N ARG A 250 -25.16 -16.33 -17.54
CA ARG A 250 -26.59 -16.67 -17.53
C ARG A 250 -26.85 -18.06 -16.92
N HIS A 251 -25.82 -18.90 -16.81
CA HIS A 251 -25.89 -20.28 -16.29
C HIS A 251 -25.58 -20.36 -14.79
N ARG A 252 -26.12 -19.42 -14.00
CA ARG A 252 -25.75 -19.24 -12.58
C ARG A 252 -25.96 -20.50 -11.72
N ALA A 253 -27.05 -21.23 -11.94
CA ALA A 253 -27.33 -22.48 -11.21
C ALA A 253 -26.26 -23.55 -11.47
N LEU A 254 -25.83 -23.69 -12.74
CA LEU A 254 -24.73 -24.58 -13.12
C LEU A 254 -23.43 -24.14 -12.45
N VAL A 255 -23.11 -22.85 -12.50
CA VAL A 255 -21.88 -22.32 -11.86
C VAL A 255 -21.86 -22.61 -10.36
N ILE A 256 -22.95 -22.35 -9.63
CA ILE A 256 -23.06 -22.65 -8.20
C ILE A 256 -22.81 -24.14 -7.94
N GLN A 257 -23.40 -25.01 -8.76
CA GLN A 257 -23.21 -26.45 -8.64
C GLN A 257 -21.74 -26.86 -8.82
N GLU A 258 -21.07 -26.36 -9.87
CA GLU A 258 -19.66 -26.65 -10.15
C GLU A 258 -18.74 -26.16 -9.03
N LEU A 259 -18.95 -24.92 -8.54
CA LEU A 259 -18.14 -24.37 -7.46
C LEU A 259 -18.35 -25.11 -6.13
N LYS A 260 -19.58 -25.54 -5.81
CA LYS A 260 -19.85 -26.41 -4.64
C LYS A 260 -19.13 -27.75 -4.77
N ALA A 261 -19.15 -28.37 -5.95
CA ALA A 261 -18.44 -29.62 -6.19
C ALA A 261 -16.92 -29.45 -6.03
N ALA A 262 -16.36 -28.33 -6.49
CA ALA A 262 -14.94 -28.03 -6.39
C ALA A 262 -14.43 -27.92 -4.93
N ILE A 263 -15.28 -27.53 -3.97
CA ILE A 263 -14.93 -27.55 -2.54
C ILE A 263 -14.44 -28.94 -2.11
N SER A 264 -15.09 -30.00 -2.59
CA SER A 264 -14.72 -31.39 -2.25
C SER A 264 -13.67 -32.02 -3.18
N ALA A 265 -13.32 -31.36 -4.29
CA ALA A 265 -12.38 -31.90 -5.27
C ALA A 265 -10.94 -31.95 -4.68
N PRO A 266 -10.25 -33.12 -4.68
CA PRO A 266 -8.97 -33.30 -4.00
C PRO A 266 -7.85 -32.35 -4.46
N GLN A 267 -7.83 -32.01 -5.75
CA GLN A 267 -6.77 -31.19 -6.36
C GLN A 267 -7.19 -29.73 -6.62
N HIS A 268 -8.37 -29.31 -6.17
CA HIS A 268 -8.84 -27.94 -6.41
C HIS A 268 -8.54 -27.03 -5.20
N PRO A 269 -7.66 -26.02 -5.32
CA PRO A 269 -7.40 -25.08 -4.24
C PRO A 269 -8.60 -24.17 -4.00
N ILE A 270 -8.93 -23.93 -2.73
CA ILE A 270 -10.04 -23.06 -2.33
C ILE A 270 -9.49 -21.86 -1.57
N THR A 271 -9.74 -20.66 -2.09
CA THR A 271 -9.35 -19.39 -1.47
C THR A 271 -10.54 -18.65 -0.87
N VAL A 272 -10.29 -17.60 -0.07
CA VAL A 272 -11.37 -16.75 0.44
C VAL A 272 -12.16 -16.04 -0.67
N ASN A 273 -11.49 -15.63 -1.75
CA ASN A 273 -12.16 -15.05 -2.91
C ASN A 273 -13.06 -16.08 -3.61
N PHE A 274 -12.64 -17.34 -3.68
CA PHE A 274 -13.50 -18.42 -4.18
C PHE A 274 -14.78 -18.55 -3.36
N LEU A 275 -14.65 -18.63 -2.02
CA LEU A 275 -15.80 -18.73 -1.11
C LEU A 275 -16.72 -17.51 -1.23
N ARG A 276 -16.13 -16.31 -1.36
CA ARG A 276 -16.86 -15.06 -1.56
C ARG A 276 -17.63 -15.07 -2.88
N THR A 277 -17.01 -15.47 -4.00
CA THR A 277 -17.66 -15.55 -5.30
C THR A 277 -18.83 -16.53 -5.29
N LEU A 278 -18.66 -17.71 -4.68
CA LEU A 278 -19.75 -18.68 -4.51
C LEU A 278 -20.92 -18.08 -3.71
N ALA A 279 -20.64 -17.48 -2.55
CA ALA A 279 -21.67 -16.87 -1.73
C ALA A 279 -22.38 -15.70 -2.45
N LEU A 280 -21.66 -14.90 -3.24
CA LEU A 280 -22.24 -13.84 -4.07
C LEU A 280 -23.19 -14.41 -5.14
N LEU A 281 -22.82 -15.50 -5.81
CA LEU A 281 -23.69 -16.16 -6.79
C LEU A 281 -24.99 -16.67 -6.17
N GLU A 282 -24.92 -17.23 -4.95
CA GLU A 282 -26.09 -17.67 -4.21
C GLU A 282 -27.00 -16.49 -3.82
N ILE A 283 -26.42 -15.37 -3.38
CA ILE A 283 -27.15 -14.12 -3.11
C ILE A 283 -27.83 -13.60 -4.38
N TYR A 284 -27.10 -13.53 -5.50
CA TYR A 284 -27.63 -13.02 -6.78
C TYR A 284 -28.66 -13.93 -7.42
N SER A 285 -28.83 -15.15 -6.91
CA SER A 285 -29.92 -16.04 -7.30
C SER A 285 -31.24 -15.71 -6.58
N ASN A 286 -31.21 -14.88 -5.52
CA ASN A 286 -32.41 -14.37 -4.86
C ASN A 286 -32.75 -12.94 -5.34
N PRO A 287 -33.88 -12.74 -6.03
CA PRO A 287 -34.33 -11.43 -6.51
C PRO A 287 -34.48 -10.36 -5.42
N GLU A 288 -34.66 -10.74 -4.15
CA GLU A 288 -34.77 -9.78 -3.03
C GLU A 288 -33.53 -8.91 -2.87
N TYR A 289 -32.37 -9.37 -3.34
CA TYR A 289 -31.11 -8.64 -3.31
C TYR A 289 -30.84 -7.86 -4.60
N HIS A 290 -31.72 -7.87 -5.61
CA HIS A 290 -31.55 -7.05 -6.82
C HIS A 290 -32.07 -5.64 -6.55
N LEU A 291 -31.19 -4.74 -6.11
CA LEU A 291 -31.57 -3.37 -5.74
C LEU A 291 -30.67 -2.35 -6.43
N PRO A 292 -31.17 -1.63 -7.44
CA PRO A 292 -30.49 -0.45 -7.93
C PRO A 292 -30.42 0.60 -6.81
N TYR A 293 -29.29 1.30 -6.73
CA TYR A 293 -29.14 2.40 -5.78
C TYR A 293 -30.06 3.56 -6.18
N ASP A 294 -30.98 3.92 -5.29
CA ASP A 294 -31.85 5.08 -5.42
C ASP A 294 -31.49 6.07 -4.30
N PRO A 295 -30.92 7.25 -4.62
CA PRO A 295 -30.59 8.27 -3.63
C PRO A 295 -31.79 8.66 -2.73
N ALA A 296 -33.02 8.60 -3.25
CA ALA A 296 -34.23 8.89 -2.50
C ALA A 296 -34.59 7.79 -1.47
N LYS A 297 -34.01 6.58 -1.62
CA LYS A 297 -34.24 5.42 -0.74
C LYS A 297 -32.96 4.96 -0.04
N LYS A 298 -32.04 5.88 0.22
CA LYS A 298 -30.73 5.61 0.84
C LYS A 298 -30.81 4.74 2.10
N ASP A 299 -31.74 5.04 3.02
CA ASP A 299 -31.87 4.30 4.28
C ASP A 299 -32.36 2.85 4.06
N GLU A 300 -33.28 2.66 3.11
CA GLU A 300 -33.75 1.32 2.73
C GLU A 300 -32.63 0.51 2.08
N TRP A 301 -31.88 1.15 1.17
CA TRP A 301 -30.71 0.56 0.53
C TRP A 301 -29.65 0.16 1.58
N GLN A 302 -29.34 1.03 2.55
CA GLN A 302 -28.39 0.73 3.62
C GLN A 302 -28.82 -0.45 4.50
N LYS A 303 -30.11 -0.54 4.85
CA LYS A 303 -30.66 -1.68 5.61
C LYS A 303 -30.54 -2.99 4.83
N LYS A 304 -30.93 -2.98 3.56
CA LYS A 304 -30.80 -4.14 2.66
C LYS A 304 -29.34 -4.54 2.45
N MET A 305 -28.42 -3.57 2.38
CA MET A 305 -26.98 -3.82 2.33
C MET A 305 -26.44 -4.48 3.59
N SER A 306 -26.85 -4.00 4.77
CA SER A 306 -26.47 -4.64 6.03
C SER A 306 -27.00 -6.07 6.11
N ALA A 307 -28.25 -6.33 5.69
CA ALA A 307 -28.82 -7.67 5.66
C ALA A 307 -28.09 -8.58 4.67
N ARG A 308 -27.79 -8.10 3.46
CA ARG A 308 -27.01 -8.81 2.45
C ARG A 308 -25.62 -9.17 2.96
N ASN A 309 -24.91 -8.23 3.59
CA ASN A 309 -23.56 -8.47 4.11
C ASN A 309 -23.59 -9.54 5.21
N LYS A 310 -24.60 -9.54 6.10
CA LYS A 310 -24.80 -10.62 7.08
C LYS A 310 -25.05 -11.97 6.40
N THR A 311 -25.87 -12.01 5.35
CA THR A 311 -26.10 -13.23 4.57
C THR A 311 -24.83 -13.69 3.86
N LEU A 312 -24.03 -12.77 3.31
CA LEU A 312 -22.76 -13.07 2.68
C LEU A 312 -21.78 -13.69 3.68
N GLU A 313 -21.62 -13.08 4.85
CA GLU A 313 -20.78 -13.62 5.94
C GLU A 313 -21.26 -15.01 6.38
N ALA A 314 -22.57 -15.22 6.51
CA ALA A 314 -23.14 -16.50 6.90
C ALA A 314 -22.88 -17.61 5.85
N LEU A 315 -23.06 -17.31 4.57
CA LEU A 315 -22.78 -18.25 3.47
C LEU A 315 -21.29 -18.54 3.36
N MET A 316 -20.44 -17.51 3.41
CA MET A 316 -18.99 -17.71 3.38
C MET A 316 -18.52 -18.56 4.55
N LYS A 317 -19.07 -18.35 5.76
CA LYS A 317 -18.81 -19.22 6.92
C LYS A 317 -19.26 -20.65 6.66
N GLN A 318 -20.47 -20.86 6.12
CA GLN A 318 -20.97 -22.19 5.79
C GLN A 318 -20.01 -22.92 4.83
N HIS A 319 -19.59 -22.27 3.75
CA HIS A 319 -18.66 -22.90 2.79
C HIS A 319 -17.26 -23.12 3.37
N GLN A 320 -16.81 -22.28 4.30
CA GLN A 320 -15.58 -22.51 5.05
C GLN A 320 -15.68 -23.75 5.96
N ASP A 321 -16.82 -23.92 6.65
CA ASP A 321 -17.08 -25.10 7.48
C ASP A 321 -17.16 -26.38 6.61
N GLU A 322 -17.76 -26.30 5.41
CA GLU A 322 -17.76 -27.36 4.40
C GLU A 322 -16.32 -27.70 3.95
N LEU A 323 -15.50 -26.70 3.64
CA LEU A 323 -14.09 -26.88 3.27
C LEU A 323 -13.27 -27.56 4.39
N GLU A 324 -13.47 -27.13 5.63
CA GLU A 324 -12.79 -27.73 6.78
C GLU A 324 -13.16 -29.22 6.94
N SER A 325 -14.43 -29.58 6.72
CA SER A 325 -14.89 -30.97 6.81
C SER A 325 -14.23 -31.92 5.79
N VAL A 326 -13.79 -31.38 4.65
CA VAL A 326 -13.15 -32.14 3.56
C VAL A 326 -11.65 -31.90 3.43
N ILE A 327 -11.03 -31.13 4.33
CA ILE A 327 -9.62 -30.73 4.18
C ILE A 327 -8.66 -31.93 4.14
N ALA A 328 -9.02 -33.02 4.83
CA ALA A 328 -8.24 -34.25 4.85
C ALA A 328 -8.19 -34.96 3.48
N THR A 329 -9.20 -34.75 2.62
CA THR A 329 -9.26 -35.37 1.27
C THR A 329 -8.51 -34.56 0.22
N LYS A 330 -8.27 -33.26 0.47
CA LYS A 330 -7.44 -32.40 -0.39
C LYS A 330 -6.01 -32.93 -0.44
N THR A 331 -5.28 -32.67 -1.51
CA THR A 331 -3.87 -33.11 -1.69
C THR A 331 -2.98 -32.02 -2.27
N GLY A 332 -1.66 -32.15 -2.11
CA GLY A 332 -0.68 -31.27 -2.74
C GLY A 332 -0.90 -29.78 -2.44
N GLU A 333 -0.76 -28.96 -3.47
CA GLU A 333 -0.96 -27.50 -3.40
C GLU A 333 -2.38 -27.13 -2.97
N ALA A 334 -3.39 -27.88 -3.43
CA ALA A 334 -4.79 -27.64 -3.06
C ALA A 334 -5.02 -27.75 -1.56
N ARG A 335 -4.43 -28.76 -0.90
CA ARG A 335 -4.48 -28.88 0.56
C ARG A 335 -3.82 -27.67 1.24
N ALA A 336 -2.64 -27.29 0.76
CA ALA A 336 -1.86 -26.23 1.38
C ALA A 336 -2.56 -24.85 1.29
N ILE A 337 -3.08 -24.49 0.11
CA ILE A 337 -3.82 -23.25 -0.11
C ILE A 337 -5.14 -23.26 0.69
N SER A 338 -5.88 -24.36 0.69
CA SER A 338 -7.12 -24.45 1.47
C SER A 338 -6.89 -24.37 2.98
N LEU A 339 -5.79 -24.94 3.50
CA LEU A 339 -5.40 -24.78 4.90
C LEU A 339 -5.05 -23.33 5.24
N LYS A 340 -4.33 -22.63 4.34
CA LYS A 340 -4.09 -21.19 4.47
C LYS A 340 -5.42 -20.45 4.57
N THR A 341 -6.39 -20.73 3.70
CA THR A 341 -7.69 -20.05 3.73
C THR A 341 -8.48 -20.31 5.01
N ILE A 342 -8.49 -21.54 5.52
CA ILE A 342 -9.15 -21.86 6.80
C ILE A 342 -8.50 -21.11 7.97
N LEU A 343 -7.16 -21.01 7.99
CA LEU A 343 -6.40 -20.44 9.12
C LEU A 343 -6.28 -18.90 9.05
N VAL A 344 -5.97 -18.35 7.88
CA VAL A 344 -5.61 -16.94 7.70
C VAL A 344 -6.81 -16.10 7.30
N ASP A 345 -7.60 -16.60 6.37
CA ASP A 345 -8.68 -15.85 5.75
C ASP A 345 -10.05 -16.23 6.33
N SER A 346 -10.05 -16.69 7.59
CA SER A 346 -11.25 -17.11 8.29
C SER A 346 -12.27 -15.98 8.38
N VAL A 347 -13.51 -16.27 7.98
CA VAL A 347 -14.64 -15.34 8.05
C VAL A 347 -15.06 -15.06 9.49
N THR A 348 -14.60 -15.89 10.45
CA THR A 348 -14.81 -15.69 11.88
C THR A 348 -13.51 -15.23 12.55
N PRO A 349 -13.43 -13.97 13.05
CA PRO A 349 -12.33 -13.49 13.87
C PRO A 349 -12.20 -14.32 15.14
N GLY A 350 -10.97 -14.71 15.52
CA GLY A 350 -10.70 -15.46 16.75
C GLY A 350 -10.84 -17.00 16.66
N ALA A 351 -10.97 -17.58 15.46
CA ALA A 351 -11.08 -19.03 15.27
C ALA A 351 -9.75 -19.81 15.31
N THR A 352 -8.62 -19.14 15.52
CA THR A 352 -7.28 -19.71 15.30
C THR A 352 -6.53 -20.04 16.57
N ASP A 353 -7.01 -21.06 17.28
CA ASP A 353 -6.09 -22.03 17.86
C ASP A 353 -6.54 -23.45 17.53
N LYS A 354 -6.19 -23.88 16.30
CA LYS A 354 -6.34 -25.27 15.87
C LYS A 354 -4.95 -25.83 15.59
N PRO A 355 -4.16 -26.19 16.63
CA PRO A 355 -2.86 -26.83 16.45
C PRO A 355 -2.86 -27.97 15.41
N PRO A 356 -3.91 -28.84 15.32
CA PRO A 356 -3.96 -29.87 14.29
C PRO A 356 -3.98 -29.34 12.85
N LEU A 357 -4.64 -28.21 12.57
CA LEU A 357 -4.63 -27.59 11.24
C LEU A 357 -3.28 -26.93 10.95
N ARG A 358 -2.67 -26.29 11.96
CA ARG A 358 -1.33 -25.72 11.83
C ARG A 358 -0.29 -26.80 11.51
N GLN A 359 -0.34 -27.95 12.18
CA GLN A 359 0.51 -29.09 11.88
C GLN A 359 0.33 -29.59 10.44
N GLN A 360 -0.90 -29.65 9.95
CA GLN A 360 -1.18 -30.02 8.55
C GLN A 360 -0.65 -28.98 7.56
N LEU A 361 -0.72 -27.68 7.91
CA LEU A 361 -0.17 -26.61 7.08
C LEU A 361 1.36 -26.73 7.00
N VAL A 362 2.02 -26.94 8.13
CA VAL A 362 3.48 -27.19 8.19
C VAL A 362 3.86 -28.42 7.37
N ALA A 363 3.08 -29.51 7.48
CA ALA A 363 3.32 -30.72 6.69
C ALA A 363 3.12 -30.52 5.17
N SER A 364 2.36 -29.50 4.77
CA SER A 364 2.09 -29.14 3.38
C SER A 364 2.87 -27.89 2.93
N TRP A 365 3.83 -27.41 3.73
CA TRP A 365 4.54 -26.15 3.52
C TRP A 365 5.18 -26.05 2.14
N ASP A 366 5.81 -27.14 1.70
CA ASP A 366 6.52 -27.19 0.43
C ASP A 366 5.62 -27.22 -0.80
N ALA A 367 4.31 -27.37 -0.62
CA ALA A 367 3.33 -27.27 -1.70
C ALA A 367 2.76 -25.85 -1.86
N LEU A 368 3.04 -24.91 -0.94
CA LEU A 368 2.60 -23.52 -1.09
C LEU A 368 3.44 -22.76 -2.14
N PRO A 369 2.81 -21.85 -2.92
CA PRO A 369 3.55 -20.87 -3.70
C PRO A 369 4.48 -20.02 -2.83
N MET A 370 5.63 -19.62 -3.38
CA MET A 370 6.67 -18.87 -2.64
C MET A 370 6.15 -17.54 -2.08
N ALA A 371 5.33 -16.82 -2.84
CA ALA A 371 4.72 -15.57 -2.42
C ALA A 371 3.86 -15.77 -1.15
N MET A 372 3.08 -16.85 -1.10
CA MET A 372 2.25 -17.17 0.06
C MET A 372 3.10 -17.59 1.27
N ARG A 373 4.22 -18.32 1.07
CA ARG A 373 5.14 -18.64 2.19
C ARG A 373 5.71 -17.38 2.82
N ASN A 374 6.15 -16.42 2.00
CA ASN A 374 6.66 -15.13 2.47
C ASN A 374 5.55 -14.30 3.15
N GLU A 375 4.34 -14.30 2.60
CA GLU A 375 3.18 -13.66 3.24
C GLU A 375 2.91 -14.26 4.63
N LEU A 376 2.95 -15.58 4.75
CA LEU A 376 2.71 -16.32 6.00
C LEU A 376 3.76 -16.05 7.06
N LEU A 377 5.05 -16.05 6.72
CA LEU A 377 6.12 -15.75 7.70
C LEU A 377 6.23 -14.26 8.02
N GLY A 378 5.84 -13.40 7.08
CA GLY A 378 5.85 -11.94 7.24
C GLY A 378 4.56 -11.43 7.87
N PHE A 379 3.61 -11.07 7.01
CA PHE A 379 2.40 -10.31 7.37
C PHE A 379 1.32 -11.12 8.08
N ARG A 380 1.26 -12.44 7.88
CA ARG A 380 0.21 -13.31 8.45
C ARG A 380 0.71 -14.21 9.57
N TRP A 381 1.93 -13.99 10.05
CA TRP A 381 2.57 -14.85 11.06
C TRP A 381 1.73 -14.97 12.32
N GLU A 382 1.03 -13.90 12.71
CA GLU A 382 0.21 -13.88 13.92
C GLU A 382 -0.98 -14.85 13.88
N LEU A 383 -1.43 -15.21 12.67
CA LEU A 383 -2.59 -16.09 12.47
C LEU A 383 -2.20 -17.57 12.38
N VAL A 384 -0.96 -17.85 11.97
CA VAL A 384 -0.49 -19.23 11.71
C VAL A 384 0.70 -19.66 12.57
N GLY A 385 1.41 -18.72 13.17
CA GLY A 385 2.67 -18.94 13.87
C GLY A 385 2.48 -19.83 15.09
N GLY A 386 3.49 -20.67 15.33
CA GLY A 386 3.51 -21.57 16.48
C GLY A 386 4.76 -22.43 16.49
N PRO A 387 5.08 -23.10 17.62
CA PRO A 387 6.25 -23.96 17.76
C PRO A 387 6.36 -25.05 16.68
N GLU A 388 5.25 -25.45 16.07
CA GLU A 388 5.19 -26.43 14.98
C GLU A 388 6.00 -26.00 13.74
N PHE A 389 6.21 -24.69 13.54
CA PHE A 389 6.99 -24.16 12.43
C PHE A 389 8.51 -24.24 12.65
N LEU A 390 9.00 -24.48 13.87
CA LEU A 390 10.44 -24.51 14.17
C LEU A 390 11.26 -25.40 13.21
N PRO A 391 10.82 -26.61 12.82
CA PRO A 391 11.55 -27.43 11.83
C PRO A 391 11.70 -26.75 10.46
N VAL A 392 10.64 -26.12 9.96
CA VAL A 392 10.64 -25.39 8.68
C VAL A 392 11.55 -24.16 8.77
N LEU A 393 11.46 -23.39 9.85
CA LEU A 393 12.27 -22.20 10.07
C LEU A 393 13.76 -22.53 10.15
N ARG A 394 14.14 -23.60 10.86
CA ARG A 394 15.53 -24.08 10.93
C ARG A 394 16.08 -24.44 9.55
N HIS A 395 15.27 -25.10 8.73
CA HIS A 395 15.67 -25.45 7.36
C HIS A 395 15.95 -24.19 6.52
N ILE A 396 15.09 -23.18 6.61
CA ILE A 396 15.28 -21.90 5.90
C ILE A 396 16.56 -21.20 6.36
N VAL A 397 16.77 -21.02 7.67
CA VAL A 397 17.95 -20.30 8.21
C VAL A 397 19.26 -21.05 7.93
N SER A 398 19.21 -22.38 7.85
CA SER A 398 20.37 -23.23 7.52
C SER A 398 20.76 -23.19 6.04
N SER A 399 19.88 -22.70 5.16
CA SER A 399 20.19 -22.54 3.74
C SER A 399 21.27 -21.48 3.52
N PRO A 400 22.08 -21.58 2.45
CA PRO A 400 23.10 -20.57 2.13
C PRO A 400 22.50 -19.17 1.95
N PRO A 401 23.21 -18.10 2.34
CA PRO A 401 22.79 -16.73 2.04
C PRO A 401 22.59 -16.53 0.55
N ALA A 402 21.56 -15.78 0.17
CA ALA A 402 21.33 -15.39 -1.21
C ALA A 402 22.41 -14.41 -1.70
N THR A 403 22.73 -14.49 -2.99
CA THR A 403 23.63 -13.53 -3.66
C THR A 403 22.88 -12.34 -4.26
N ASP A 404 21.55 -12.42 -4.32
CA ASP A 404 20.63 -11.44 -4.89
C ASP A 404 19.29 -11.40 -4.13
N TYR A 405 18.58 -10.27 -4.21
CA TYR A 405 17.22 -10.17 -3.72
C TYR A 405 16.27 -10.81 -4.74
N SER A 406 15.98 -12.10 -4.57
CA SER A 406 15.03 -12.83 -5.41
C SER A 406 13.67 -12.93 -4.73
N ARG A 407 12.60 -12.60 -5.47
CA ARG A 407 11.20 -12.84 -5.06
C ARG A 407 10.85 -14.34 -4.99
N ASP A 408 11.72 -15.20 -5.52
CA ASP A 408 11.53 -16.64 -5.63
C ASP A 408 12.14 -17.42 -4.46
N ARG A 409 12.49 -16.74 -3.35
CA ARG A 409 13.01 -17.37 -2.14
C ARG A 409 12.37 -16.82 -0.87
N ILE A 410 12.45 -17.62 0.19
CA ILE A 410 12.03 -17.20 1.52
C ILE A 410 13.10 -16.29 2.14
N ASP A 411 12.66 -15.17 2.73
CA ASP A 411 13.55 -14.29 3.48
C ASP A 411 14.08 -15.00 4.75
N ARG A 412 15.40 -15.25 4.77
CA ARG A 412 16.10 -15.89 5.89
C ARG A 412 16.05 -15.05 7.16
N GLY A 413 16.04 -13.73 7.04
CA GLY A 413 15.93 -12.81 8.17
C GLY A 413 14.57 -12.91 8.86
N ILE A 414 13.49 -12.99 8.08
CA ILE A 414 12.14 -13.22 8.64
C ILE A 414 12.10 -14.55 9.38
N ALA A 415 12.62 -15.63 8.77
CA ALA A 415 12.64 -16.94 9.42
C ALA A 415 13.44 -16.92 10.73
N LEU A 416 14.60 -16.26 10.74
CA LEU A 416 15.44 -16.11 11.94
C LEU A 416 14.74 -15.31 13.05
N ARG A 417 14.06 -14.22 12.70
CA ARG A 417 13.21 -13.47 13.65
C ARG A 417 12.17 -14.39 14.29
N ARG A 418 11.50 -15.24 13.50
CA ARG A 418 10.47 -16.16 14.00
C ARG A 418 11.03 -17.25 14.92
N ILE A 419 12.25 -17.74 14.66
CA ILE A 419 12.94 -18.65 15.60
C ILE A 419 13.19 -17.93 16.93
N TYR A 420 13.67 -16.69 16.89
CA TYR A 420 13.94 -15.91 18.10
C TYR A 420 12.66 -15.63 18.92
N GLU A 421 11.52 -15.37 18.26
CA GLU A 421 10.22 -15.22 18.91
C GLU A 421 9.75 -16.51 19.59
N LEU A 422 9.88 -17.66 18.93
CA LEU A 422 9.39 -18.96 19.43
C LEU A 422 10.36 -19.65 20.41
N SER A 423 11.65 -19.40 20.27
CA SER A 423 12.73 -20.05 21.02
C SER A 423 13.91 -19.07 21.16
N PRO A 424 13.84 -18.12 22.12
CA PRO A 424 14.82 -17.02 22.22
C PRO A 424 16.28 -17.49 22.36
N ALA A 425 16.52 -18.55 23.13
CA ALA A 425 17.87 -19.11 23.30
C ALA A 425 18.42 -19.69 21.97
N GLU A 426 17.58 -20.43 21.24
CA GLU A 426 17.98 -20.99 19.94
C GLU A 426 18.15 -19.90 18.88
N GLY A 427 17.23 -18.94 18.83
CA GLY A 427 17.31 -17.80 17.91
C GLY A 427 18.56 -16.95 18.17
N ARG A 428 18.95 -16.77 19.44
CA ARG A 428 20.21 -16.14 19.81
C ARG A 428 21.40 -16.86 19.17
N ASP A 429 21.48 -18.17 19.32
CA ASP A 429 22.58 -18.96 18.76
C ASP A 429 22.63 -18.85 17.24
N PHE A 430 21.48 -18.82 16.56
CA PHE A 430 21.43 -18.62 15.11
C PHE A 430 21.84 -17.21 14.69
N ILE A 431 21.44 -16.16 15.43
CA ILE A 431 21.87 -14.78 15.15
C ILE A 431 23.38 -14.66 15.29
N LEU A 432 23.97 -15.18 16.37
CA LEU A 432 25.42 -15.15 16.58
C LEU A 432 26.16 -15.91 15.46
N LYS A 433 25.65 -17.07 15.05
CA LYS A 433 26.19 -17.82 13.91
C LYS A 433 26.08 -17.05 12.59
N GLU A 434 24.97 -16.37 12.35
CA GLU A 434 24.79 -15.54 11.14
C GLU A 434 25.78 -14.37 11.11
N ILE A 435 25.97 -13.68 12.24
CA ILE A 435 26.96 -12.59 12.37
C ILE A 435 28.39 -13.09 12.09
N ALA A 436 28.71 -14.32 12.51
CA ALA A 436 30.00 -14.93 12.29
C ALA A 436 30.25 -15.42 10.84
N ARG A 437 29.22 -15.51 9.99
CA ARG A 437 29.38 -15.93 8.58
C ARG A 437 30.22 -14.93 7.79
N GLU A 438 30.92 -15.41 6.77
CA GLU A 438 31.69 -14.53 5.86
C GLU A 438 30.80 -13.58 5.05
N ARG A 439 29.55 -13.98 4.78
CA ARG A 439 28.52 -13.21 4.10
C ARG A 439 27.16 -13.49 4.72
N THR A 440 26.30 -12.48 4.76
CA THR A 440 24.93 -12.55 5.27
C THR A 440 23.99 -11.79 4.33
N ASP A 441 22.78 -12.31 4.15
CA ASP A 441 21.64 -11.63 3.52
C ASP A 441 20.61 -11.16 4.56
N VAL A 442 20.94 -11.29 5.85
CA VAL A 442 20.10 -10.88 6.98
C VAL A 442 20.46 -9.47 7.40
N THR A 443 19.44 -8.63 7.56
CA THR A 443 19.61 -7.21 7.89
C THR A 443 19.84 -6.96 9.39
N ILE A 444 20.35 -5.77 9.72
CA ILE A 444 20.54 -5.36 11.12
C ILE A 444 19.24 -5.38 11.94
N ALA A 445 18.06 -5.23 11.32
CA ALA A 445 16.78 -5.30 12.02
C ALA A 445 16.57 -6.66 12.72
N VAL A 446 17.18 -7.73 12.21
CA VAL A 446 17.11 -9.06 12.81
C VAL A 446 18.37 -9.36 13.63
N LEU A 447 19.56 -9.03 13.11
CA LEU A 447 20.81 -9.29 13.84
C LEU A 447 20.94 -8.43 15.10
N GLY A 448 20.26 -7.28 15.13
CA GLY A 448 20.21 -6.32 16.23
C GLY A 448 19.20 -6.65 17.34
N LEU A 449 18.43 -7.75 17.21
CA LEU A 449 17.40 -8.15 18.17
C LEU A 449 17.95 -8.62 19.53
N LEU A 450 19.23 -9.00 19.58
CA LEU A 450 19.84 -9.46 20.82
C LEU A 450 19.88 -8.29 21.82
N PRO A 451 19.44 -8.49 23.08
CA PRO A 451 19.23 -7.42 24.04
C PRO A 451 20.55 -6.85 24.58
N GLU A 452 21.66 -7.56 24.42
CA GLU A 452 22.95 -7.13 24.93
C GLU A 452 23.35 -5.79 24.32
N LYS A 453 23.98 -4.95 25.14
CA LYS A 453 24.55 -3.70 24.65
C LYS A 453 25.82 -3.95 23.83
N GLU A 454 26.59 -4.97 24.22
CA GLU A 454 27.87 -5.32 23.62
C GLU A 454 27.97 -6.85 23.49
N LEU A 455 28.61 -7.32 22.42
CA LEU A 455 28.84 -8.74 22.13
C LEU A 455 30.31 -8.95 21.72
N PRO A 456 31.24 -9.08 22.69
CA PRO A 456 32.66 -9.26 22.39
C PRO A 456 32.95 -10.45 21.46
N GLU A 457 32.13 -11.51 21.53
CA GLU A 457 32.28 -12.74 20.74
C GLU A 457 32.12 -12.53 19.22
N ILE A 458 31.47 -11.44 18.79
CA ILE A 458 31.28 -11.14 17.36
C ILE A 458 32.32 -10.17 16.79
N GLU A 459 33.16 -9.55 17.63
CA GLU A 459 34.02 -8.46 17.19
C GLU A 459 35.07 -8.93 16.19
N GLN A 460 35.80 -9.99 16.53
CA GLN A 460 36.87 -10.51 15.69
C GLN A 460 36.40 -10.90 14.27
N PRO A 461 35.29 -11.66 14.08
CA PRO A 461 34.83 -11.97 12.73
C PRO A 461 34.37 -10.71 11.96
N VAL A 462 33.69 -9.77 12.61
CA VAL A 462 33.26 -8.50 11.97
C VAL A 462 34.47 -7.67 11.56
N LEU A 463 35.42 -7.43 12.47
CA LEU A 463 36.64 -6.64 12.21
C LEU A 463 37.52 -7.29 11.12
N ALA A 464 37.61 -8.61 11.08
CA ALA A 464 38.34 -9.32 10.01
C ALA A 464 37.74 -9.06 8.61
N ARG A 465 36.41 -8.99 8.49
CA ARG A 465 35.73 -8.62 7.25
C ARG A 465 35.99 -7.17 6.87
N LEU A 466 35.94 -6.26 7.83
CA LEU A 466 36.28 -4.84 7.59
C LEU A 466 37.73 -4.69 7.09
N ARG A 467 38.69 -5.41 7.69
CA ARG A 467 40.11 -5.38 7.28
C ARG A 467 40.36 -5.92 5.88
N SER A 468 39.67 -6.99 5.50
CA SER A 468 39.85 -7.66 4.20
C SER A 468 39.10 -7.00 3.05
N GLY A 469 38.25 -6.00 3.35
CA GLY A 469 37.38 -5.37 2.35
C GLY A 469 36.19 -6.23 1.92
N ASN A 470 36.00 -7.41 2.51
CA ASN A 470 34.83 -8.28 2.27
C ASN A 470 33.70 -7.93 3.25
N HIS A 471 33.34 -6.66 3.31
CA HIS A 471 32.36 -6.11 4.24
C HIS A 471 31.08 -5.65 3.52
N SER A 472 30.01 -5.56 4.29
CA SER A 472 28.71 -4.99 3.92
C SER A 472 28.36 -3.81 4.83
N ASP A 473 27.33 -3.04 4.49
CA ASP A 473 26.81 -1.99 5.38
C ASP A 473 26.38 -2.54 6.76
N VAL A 474 25.91 -3.79 6.80
CA VAL A 474 25.51 -4.48 8.03
C VAL A 474 26.68 -4.66 9.00
N ASP A 475 27.90 -4.88 8.49
CA ASP A 475 29.08 -5.06 9.35
C ASP A 475 29.38 -3.78 10.17
N TYR A 476 29.25 -2.61 9.56
CA TYR A 476 29.41 -1.33 10.26
C TYR A 476 28.29 -1.09 11.27
N GLN A 477 27.05 -1.49 10.94
CA GLN A 477 25.91 -1.41 11.85
C GLN A 477 26.04 -2.38 13.04
N LEU A 478 26.68 -3.53 12.86
CA LEU A 478 27.02 -4.45 13.95
C LEU A 478 28.09 -3.85 14.87
N VAL A 479 29.08 -3.12 14.33
CA VAL A 479 30.05 -2.37 15.14
C VAL A 479 29.34 -1.31 15.98
N ASP A 480 28.50 -0.49 15.36
CA ASP A 480 27.62 0.49 16.04
C ASP A 480 26.83 -0.16 17.18
N ARG A 481 26.12 -1.25 16.87
CA ARG A 481 25.18 -1.90 17.80
C ARG A 481 25.86 -2.66 18.94
N TYR A 482 26.99 -3.32 18.71
CA TYR A 482 27.51 -4.35 19.62
C TYR A 482 29.02 -4.30 19.92
N ALA A 483 29.84 -3.59 19.15
CA ALA A 483 31.28 -3.58 19.44
C ALA A 483 31.58 -2.85 20.76
N THR A 484 32.52 -3.36 21.53
CA THR A 484 33.02 -2.77 22.76
C THR A 484 34.04 -1.66 22.46
N VAL A 485 34.50 -0.98 23.50
CA VAL A 485 35.63 -0.02 23.41
C VAL A 485 36.96 -0.68 22.99
N GLN A 486 37.10 -2.01 23.12
CA GLN A 486 38.35 -2.70 22.76
C GLN A 486 38.62 -2.64 21.25
N ALA A 487 37.57 -2.61 20.43
CA ALA A 487 37.65 -2.44 18.98
C ALA A 487 38.04 -1.02 18.55
N LEU A 488 38.06 -0.02 19.45
CA LEU A 488 38.15 1.40 19.11
C LEU A 488 39.38 1.73 18.28
N ALA A 489 40.55 1.25 18.69
CA ALA A 489 41.80 1.55 18.00
C ALA A 489 41.79 1.05 16.54
N GLU A 490 41.23 -0.13 16.31
CA GLU A 490 41.14 -0.74 14.97
C GLU A 490 40.07 -0.05 14.12
N VAL A 491 38.87 0.14 14.67
CA VAL A 491 37.75 0.82 13.99
C VAL A 491 38.13 2.26 13.62
N ARG A 492 38.82 2.97 14.52
CA ARG A 492 39.35 4.31 14.25
C ARG A 492 40.33 4.31 13.09
N SER A 493 41.29 3.38 13.07
CA SER A 493 42.24 3.26 11.96
C SER A 493 41.56 2.98 10.63
N ILE A 494 40.48 2.17 10.63
CA ILE A 494 39.67 1.90 9.44
C ILE A 494 38.94 3.17 8.99
N TYR A 495 38.30 3.87 9.93
CA TYR A 495 37.55 5.10 9.67
C TYR A 495 38.43 6.20 9.03
N GLU A 496 39.58 6.48 9.63
CA GLU A 496 40.49 7.57 9.22
C GLU A 496 41.08 7.33 7.82
N LYS A 497 41.35 6.07 7.43
CA LYS A 497 41.89 5.73 6.10
C LYS A 497 40.95 6.10 4.94
N SER A 498 39.65 6.14 5.21
CA SER A 498 38.60 6.42 4.22
C SER A 498 37.87 7.72 4.49
N ALA A 499 38.43 8.61 5.30
CA ALA A 499 37.87 9.93 5.60
C ALA A 499 37.48 10.67 4.32
N GLY A 500 36.23 11.15 4.26
CA GLY A 500 35.67 11.85 3.10
C GLY A 500 35.37 10.96 1.89
N LYS A 501 35.46 9.63 2.02
CA LYS A 501 35.15 8.67 0.94
C LYS A 501 34.12 7.62 1.33
N TRP A 502 33.54 7.74 2.53
CA TRP A 502 32.56 6.81 3.05
C TRP A 502 31.24 6.87 2.28
N ALA A 503 30.63 5.70 2.10
CA ALA A 503 29.19 5.63 1.88
C ALA A 503 28.46 6.02 3.18
N CYS A 504 27.23 6.54 3.06
CA CYS A 504 26.58 7.20 4.19
C CYS A 504 26.21 6.24 5.33
N ALA A 505 25.67 5.06 5.02
CA ALA A 505 25.28 4.09 6.05
C ALA A 505 26.49 3.61 6.89
N PRO A 506 27.64 3.21 6.30
CA PRO A 506 28.87 2.96 7.06
C PRO A 506 29.36 4.15 7.89
N GLN A 507 29.38 5.36 7.33
CA GLN A 507 29.84 6.56 8.04
C GLN A 507 29.02 6.80 9.31
N SER A 508 27.69 6.86 9.17
CA SER A 508 26.80 7.15 10.28
C SER A 508 26.85 6.07 11.36
N ALA A 509 26.99 4.80 10.98
CA ALA A 509 27.16 3.71 11.94
C ALA A 509 28.46 3.86 12.76
N LEU A 510 29.58 4.18 12.11
CA LEU A 510 30.85 4.38 12.80
C LEU A 510 30.85 5.64 13.68
N LEU A 511 30.21 6.74 13.24
CA LEU A 511 30.04 7.93 14.08
C LEU A 511 29.23 7.64 15.34
N ARG A 512 28.14 6.87 15.25
CA ARG A 512 27.37 6.42 16.41
C ARG A 512 28.17 5.50 17.33
N TYR A 513 28.98 4.60 16.78
CA TYR A 513 29.94 3.80 17.56
C TYR A 513 30.89 4.71 18.37
N PHE A 514 31.54 5.69 17.73
CA PHE A 514 32.45 6.60 18.42
C PHE A 514 31.73 7.39 19.51
N LEU A 515 30.55 7.96 19.22
CA LEU A 515 29.74 8.66 20.22
C LEU A 515 29.35 7.77 21.42
N ARG A 516 29.26 6.45 21.23
CA ARG A 516 29.00 5.49 22.30
C ARG A 516 30.23 5.19 23.15
N VAL A 517 31.40 4.98 22.55
CA VAL A 517 32.60 4.45 23.25
C VAL A 517 33.69 5.49 23.55
N ASP A 518 33.79 6.56 22.75
CA ASP A 518 34.73 7.68 22.92
C ASP A 518 34.04 8.98 22.46
N ARG A 519 33.34 9.61 23.39
CA ARG A 519 32.44 10.75 23.10
C ARG A 519 33.17 11.95 22.51
N ASP A 520 34.34 12.29 23.03
CA ASP A 520 35.06 13.49 22.59
C ASP A 520 35.55 13.30 21.15
N TYR A 521 36.07 12.12 20.83
CA TYR A 521 36.42 11.76 19.45
C TYR A 521 35.18 11.72 18.54
N GLY A 522 34.10 11.05 18.97
CA GLY A 522 32.87 10.97 18.18
C GLY A 522 32.24 12.33 17.86
N VAL A 523 32.24 13.27 18.82
CA VAL A 523 31.76 14.65 18.60
C VAL A 523 32.64 15.37 17.57
N ALA A 524 33.96 15.22 17.65
CA ALA A 524 34.88 15.82 16.69
C ALA A 524 34.63 15.27 15.27
N GLU A 525 34.47 13.96 15.13
CA GLU A 525 34.23 13.32 13.83
C GLU A 525 32.86 13.64 13.24
N VAL A 526 31.82 13.83 14.06
CA VAL A 526 30.52 14.36 13.58
C VAL A 526 30.69 15.76 13.00
N ALA A 527 31.41 16.64 13.68
CA ALA A 527 31.65 17.99 13.19
C ALA A 527 32.45 17.96 11.88
N GLU A 528 33.46 17.08 11.77
CA GLU A 528 34.24 16.93 10.55
C GLU A 528 33.42 16.33 9.40
N ALA A 529 32.59 15.32 9.66
CA ALA A 529 31.69 14.73 8.66
C ALA A 529 30.77 15.77 7.99
N LEU A 530 30.31 16.77 8.74
CA LEU A 530 29.51 17.89 8.20
C LEU A 530 30.32 18.85 7.31
N ASN A 531 31.65 18.86 7.41
CA ASN A 531 32.56 19.68 6.60
C ASN A 531 33.04 18.95 5.33
N LEU A 532 32.90 17.63 5.26
CA LEU A 532 33.34 16.79 4.14
C LEU A 532 32.37 16.85 2.93
N ARG A 533 32.22 18.04 2.34
CA ARG A 533 31.21 18.33 1.28
C ARG A 533 31.67 18.08 -0.15
N LYS A 534 32.95 17.76 -0.36
CA LYS A 534 33.55 17.75 -1.71
C LYS A 534 33.26 16.47 -2.49
N THR A 535 33.10 15.35 -1.81
CA THR A 535 33.21 14.01 -2.39
C THR A 535 31.99 13.14 -2.10
N THR A 536 31.31 13.35 -0.98
CA THR A 536 30.11 12.59 -0.59
C THR A 536 28.95 13.53 -0.26
N GLY A 537 27.72 13.06 -0.47
CA GLY A 537 26.51 13.78 -0.07
C GLY A 537 26.06 13.49 1.36
N CYS A 538 26.80 12.68 2.13
CA CYS A 538 26.34 12.14 3.41
C CYS A 538 26.11 13.21 4.48
N TYR A 539 26.88 14.31 4.42
CA TYR A 539 26.73 15.46 5.31
C TYR A 539 25.30 16.05 5.29
N GLN A 540 24.54 15.84 4.20
CA GLN A 540 23.18 16.36 4.03
C GLN A 540 22.15 15.66 4.93
N THR A 541 22.41 14.43 5.38
CA THR A 541 21.47 13.62 6.19
C THR A 541 22.06 13.17 7.53
N GLU A 542 23.36 13.41 7.75
CA GLU A 542 24.13 12.86 8.87
C GLU A 542 23.48 13.11 10.25
N LEU A 543 22.97 14.33 10.51
CA LEU A 543 22.40 14.67 11.81
C LEU A 543 21.16 13.85 12.16
N SER A 544 20.32 13.55 11.16
CA SER A 544 19.14 12.70 11.35
C SER A 544 19.53 11.24 11.63
N GLU A 545 20.65 10.79 11.07
CA GLU A 545 21.18 9.46 11.28
C GLU A 545 21.80 9.28 12.68
N LEU A 546 22.14 10.34 13.42
CA LEU A 546 22.72 10.21 14.77
C LEU A 546 21.73 9.72 15.84
N ARG A 547 20.42 9.67 15.55
CA ARG A 547 19.38 9.15 16.44
C ARG A 547 19.46 9.76 17.85
N GLU A 548 19.37 8.93 18.90
CA GLU A 548 19.38 9.37 20.30
C GLU A 548 20.66 10.13 20.71
N PHE A 549 21.77 9.99 19.97
CA PHE A 549 23.01 10.69 20.28
C PHE A 549 22.91 12.21 20.05
N VAL A 550 21.91 12.69 19.30
CA VAL A 550 21.62 14.12 19.18
C VAL A 550 21.32 14.75 20.53
N SER A 551 20.81 13.99 21.50
CA SER A 551 20.54 14.46 22.86
C SER A 551 21.81 14.74 23.68
N LEU A 552 22.99 14.34 23.20
CA LEU A 552 24.27 14.69 23.84
C LEU A 552 24.50 16.21 23.73
N PRO A 553 24.82 16.93 24.81
CA PRO A 553 24.87 18.39 24.79
C PRO A 553 25.77 19.01 23.70
N GLN A 554 26.91 18.38 23.40
CA GLN A 554 27.81 18.87 22.36
C GLN A 554 27.31 18.55 20.94
N VAL A 555 26.66 17.40 20.72
CA VAL A 555 26.03 17.05 19.43
C VAL A 555 24.80 17.92 19.19
N GLU A 556 23.97 18.15 20.21
CA GLU A 556 22.84 19.06 20.14
C GLU A 556 23.29 20.48 19.75
N LYS A 557 24.41 20.95 20.31
CA LYS A 557 25.01 22.23 19.94
C LYS A 557 25.42 22.27 18.47
N ILE A 558 25.99 21.19 17.94
CA ILE A 558 26.32 21.07 16.51
C ILE A 558 25.04 21.12 15.67
N ALA A 559 24.01 20.35 16.02
CA ALA A 559 22.74 20.34 15.31
C ALA A 559 22.03 21.71 15.32
N ILE A 560 22.03 22.41 16.46
CA ILE A 560 21.50 23.78 16.58
C ILE A 560 22.31 24.76 15.71
N ALA A 561 23.64 24.63 15.68
CA ALA A 561 24.48 25.46 14.82
C ALA A 561 24.18 25.21 13.34
N ALA A 562 23.96 23.95 12.95
CA ALA A 562 23.63 23.51 11.60
C ALA A 562 22.28 24.05 11.09
N LEU A 563 21.39 24.56 11.95
CA LEU A 563 20.19 25.26 11.50
C LEU A 563 20.51 26.52 10.68
N ASN A 564 21.72 27.08 10.80
CA ASN A 564 22.19 28.23 10.03
C ASN A 564 23.11 27.83 8.86
N ASP A 565 23.15 26.55 8.50
CA ASP A 565 23.95 26.08 7.36
C ASP A 565 23.43 26.66 6.03
N PRO A 566 24.32 27.01 5.08
CA PRO A 566 23.89 27.43 3.75
C PRO A 566 23.19 26.32 2.95
N SER A 567 23.41 25.05 3.27
CA SER A 567 22.74 23.92 2.61
C SER A 567 21.38 23.65 3.24
N VAL A 568 20.31 23.80 2.46
CA VAL A 568 18.94 23.50 2.90
C VAL A 568 18.80 22.07 3.42
N HIS A 569 19.45 21.09 2.76
CA HIS A 569 19.40 19.70 3.21
C HIS A 569 19.98 19.50 4.62
N VAL A 570 21.10 20.19 4.95
CA VAL A 570 21.69 20.13 6.29
C VAL A 570 20.75 20.76 7.32
N VAL A 571 20.11 21.89 7.00
CA VAL A 571 19.13 22.53 7.88
C VAL A 571 17.91 21.61 8.10
N THR A 572 17.38 20.99 7.05
CA THR A 572 16.28 20.03 7.13
C THR A 572 16.66 18.81 7.99
N SER A 573 17.85 18.26 7.80
CA SER A 573 18.34 17.13 8.60
C SER A 573 18.51 17.50 10.07
N ALA A 574 19.08 18.67 10.36
CA ALA A 574 19.20 19.23 11.70
C ALA A 574 17.83 19.42 12.36
N ALA A 575 16.85 19.98 11.62
CA ALA A 575 15.51 20.22 12.12
C ALA A 575 14.79 18.91 12.49
N ALA A 576 14.87 17.90 11.62
CA ALA A 576 14.29 16.58 11.88
C ALA A 576 14.95 15.87 13.08
N ALA A 577 16.29 15.96 13.18
CA ALA A 577 17.07 15.39 14.27
C ALA A 577 16.70 16.03 15.63
N LEU A 578 16.64 17.36 15.66
CA LEU A 578 16.29 18.13 16.85
C LEU A 578 14.83 17.93 17.26
N ALA A 579 13.91 17.83 16.31
CA ALA A 579 12.53 17.49 16.60
C ALA A 579 12.41 16.11 17.25
N SER A 580 13.14 15.12 16.75
CA SER A 580 13.02 13.73 17.21
C SER A 580 13.75 13.46 18.54
N TYR A 581 14.92 14.07 18.74
CA TYR A 581 15.84 13.72 19.83
C TYR A 581 16.43 14.91 20.59
N GLY A 582 16.19 16.14 20.12
CA GLY A 582 16.67 17.35 20.78
C GLY A 582 15.97 17.60 22.12
N SER A 583 16.60 18.41 22.96
CA SER A 583 16.01 18.89 24.20
C SER A 583 14.99 20.01 23.94
N ALA A 584 14.27 20.43 24.97
CA ALA A 584 13.35 21.58 24.89
C ALA A 584 14.04 22.89 24.43
N LYS A 585 15.37 23.01 24.54
CA LYS A 585 16.13 24.17 24.05
C LYS A 585 16.08 24.30 22.52
N ALA A 586 15.91 23.18 21.82
CA ALA A 586 15.85 23.15 20.37
C ALA A 586 14.63 23.91 19.81
N GLU A 587 13.50 23.92 20.53
CA GLU A 587 12.28 24.63 20.11
C GLU A 587 12.56 26.09 19.77
N ALA A 588 13.26 26.80 20.65
CA ALA A 588 13.59 28.21 20.46
C ALA A 588 14.54 28.43 19.27
N ALA A 589 15.49 27.52 19.05
CA ALA A 589 16.43 27.59 17.93
C ALA A 589 15.73 27.37 16.58
N LEU A 590 14.83 26.38 16.49
CA LEU A 590 14.00 26.11 15.32
C LEU A 590 13.12 27.31 14.97
N ARG A 591 12.45 27.89 15.98
CA ARG A 591 11.61 29.08 15.80
C ARG A 591 12.41 30.25 15.27
N LYS A 592 13.58 30.51 15.86
CA LYS A 592 14.48 31.59 15.41
C LYS A 592 14.91 31.40 13.96
N ARG A 593 15.20 30.17 13.52
CA ARG A 593 15.57 29.88 12.12
C ARG A 593 14.41 30.12 11.16
N LEU A 594 13.19 29.74 11.54
CA LEU A 594 11.99 30.02 10.74
C LEU A 594 11.73 31.52 10.61
N GLU A 595 11.87 32.29 11.71
CA GLU A 595 11.77 33.74 11.66
C GLU A 595 12.83 34.37 10.73
N GLN A 596 14.05 33.83 10.75
CA GLN A 596 15.12 34.28 9.87
C GLN A 596 14.82 33.97 8.40
N LEU A 597 14.30 32.77 8.11
CA LEU A 597 13.87 32.39 6.76
C LEU A 597 12.87 33.41 6.21
N HIS A 598 11.84 33.78 6.98
CA HIS A 598 10.83 34.75 6.53
C HIS A 598 11.33 36.20 6.44
N LYS A 599 12.37 36.58 7.20
CA LYS A 599 13.04 37.88 7.02
C LYS A 599 13.81 37.95 5.71
N GLU A 600 14.42 36.85 5.31
CA GLU A 600 15.13 36.69 4.04
C GLU A 600 14.13 36.58 2.88
N TRP A 601 12.98 35.96 3.12
CA TRP A 601 11.92 35.69 2.16
C TRP A 601 10.96 36.89 1.98
N LYS A 602 11.44 37.96 1.33
CA LYS A 602 10.57 39.06 0.87
C LYS A 602 9.86 38.66 -0.44
N SER A 603 8.58 38.28 -0.39
CA SER A 603 7.76 37.89 -1.56
C SER A 603 7.38 39.05 -2.50
N PRO A 604 6.92 38.81 -3.75
CA PRO A 604 6.74 37.54 -4.46
C PRO A 604 7.56 37.45 -5.76
N VAL A 605 8.31 36.36 -5.97
CA VAL A 605 8.73 36.01 -7.33
C VAL A 605 7.48 35.44 -7.99
N GLU A 606 6.97 36.11 -9.03
CA GLU A 606 6.04 35.47 -9.98
C GLU A 606 6.57 34.08 -10.27
N LYS A 607 5.77 33.05 -9.97
CA LYS A 607 6.17 31.64 -10.09
C LYS A 607 6.88 31.46 -11.44
N PRO A 608 8.21 31.25 -11.46
CA PRO A 608 8.92 31.11 -12.72
C PRO A 608 8.37 29.86 -13.41
N GLU A 609 7.96 29.99 -14.67
CA GLU A 609 7.49 28.86 -15.45
C GLU A 609 8.66 27.88 -15.73
N GLY A 610 8.40 26.58 -15.67
CA GLY A 610 9.36 25.52 -16.01
C GLY A 610 10.39 25.16 -14.93
N THR A 611 11.41 24.39 -15.31
CA THR A 611 12.51 23.87 -14.46
C THR A 611 13.65 24.88 -14.29
N SER A 612 13.35 26.16 -14.14
CA SER A 612 14.38 27.20 -14.00
C SER A 612 15.13 27.11 -12.66
N PRO A 613 16.39 27.57 -12.56
CA PRO A 613 17.11 27.68 -11.28
C PRO A 613 16.37 28.50 -10.22
N ALA A 614 15.58 29.50 -10.64
CA ALA A 614 14.75 30.29 -9.74
C ALA A 614 13.57 29.47 -9.15
N PHE A 615 12.98 28.57 -9.94
CA PHE A 615 11.96 27.63 -9.46
C PHE A 615 12.55 26.61 -8.48
N ALA A 616 13.76 26.09 -8.76
CA ALA A 616 14.46 25.19 -7.84
C ALA A 616 14.74 25.87 -6.48
N ALA A 617 15.26 27.10 -6.49
CA ALA A 617 15.51 27.86 -5.26
C ALA A 617 14.24 28.17 -4.46
N LEU A 618 13.13 28.48 -5.15
CA LEU A 618 11.83 28.68 -4.50
C LEU A 618 11.31 27.37 -3.85
N ASN A 619 11.44 26.25 -4.55
CA ASN A 619 11.04 24.95 -4.01
C ASN A 619 11.88 24.55 -2.80
N GLU A 620 13.19 24.80 -2.81
CA GLU A 620 14.05 24.56 -1.66
C GLU A 620 13.61 25.37 -0.43
N GLN A 621 13.22 26.64 -0.61
CA GLN A 621 12.69 27.47 0.48
C GLN A 621 11.35 26.96 1.02
N ILE A 622 10.44 26.54 0.15
CA ILE A 622 9.15 25.93 0.55
C ILE A 622 9.39 24.64 1.34
N MET A 623 10.30 23.77 0.88
CA MET A 623 10.64 22.53 1.58
C MET A 623 11.29 22.83 2.94
N LEU A 624 12.13 23.86 3.03
CA LEU A 624 12.74 24.28 4.28
C LEU A 624 11.71 24.81 5.28
N GLU A 625 10.78 25.66 4.84
CA GLU A 625 9.68 26.15 5.67
C GLU A 625 8.87 24.99 6.24
N SER A 626 8.44 24.07 5.37
CA SER A 626 7.66 22.90 5.77
C SER A 626 8.43 22.02 6.77
N ALA A 627 9.72 21.79 6.54
CA ALA A 627 10.56 21.02 7.47
C ALA A 627 10.67 21.68 8.86
N LEU A 628 10.83 23.01 8.93
CA LEU A 628 10.90 23.74 10.19
C LEU A 628 9.55 23.77 10.92
N VAL A 629 8.44 23.94 10.19
CA VAL A 629 7.08 23.89 10.74
C VAL A 629 6.76 22.49 11.28
N GLN A 630 7.10 21.44 10.53
CA GLN A 630 6.94 20.06 10.98
C GLN A 630 7.79 19.77 12.21
N ALA A 631 9.05 20.23 12.24
CA ALA A 631 9.94 20.07 13.40
C ALA A 631 9.39 20.75 14.66
N LEU A 632 8.86 21.97 14.54
CA LEU A 632 8.25 22.71 15.65
C LEU A 632 6.98 22.02 16.17
N THR A 633 6.13 21.53 15.27
CA THR A 633 4.83 20.95 15.64
C THR A 633 4.93 19.50 16.14
N ASN A 634 5.90 18.72 15.66
CA ASN A 634 6.09 17.30 16.02
C ASN A 634 7.22 17.04 17.03
N GLY A 635 7.79 18.08 17.64
CA GLY A 635 8.93 17.92 18.55
C GLY A 635 8.66 16.96 19.71
N GLN A 636 9.57 16.03 19.99
CA GLN A 636 9.43 14.99 21.01
C GLN A 636 9.54 15.55 22.43
N ALA A 637 10.41 16.54 22.66
CA ALA A 637 10.69 17.10 23.98
C ALA A 637 9.82 18.31 24.39
N TRP A 638 8.91 18.77 23.52
CA TRP A 638 8.00 19.88 23.82
C TRP A 638 6.60 19.64 23.24
N LEU A 639 5.64 20.42 23.72
CA LEU A 639 4.29 20.48 23.18
C LEU A 639 4.06 21.84 22.52
N TYR A 640 3.61 21.80 21.26
CA TYR A 640 3.30 22.99 20.48
C TYR A 640 1.79 23.26 20.50
N GLY A 641 1.30 23.79 21.62
CA GLY A 641 -0.13 23.99 21.89
C GLY A 641 -0.80 25.13 21.10
N PRO A 642 -2.12 25.34 21.30
CA PRO A 642 -2.95 26.25 20.50
C PRO A 642 -2.41 27.68 20.37
N ASP A 643 -1.95 28.28 21.47
CA ASP A 643 -1.42 29.65 21.45
C ASP A 643 -0.15 29.77 20.60
N LYS A 644 0.74 28.78 20.71
CA LYS A 644 1.97 28.72 19.91
C LYS A 644 1.64 28.49 18.43
N LEU A 645 0.64 27.65 18.13
CA LEU A 645 0.16 27.43 16.75
C LEU A 645 -0.44 28.70 16.14
N GLN A 646 -1.23 29.45 16.90
CA GLN A 646 -1.78 30.74 16.43
C GLN A 646 -0.68 31.77 16.15
N GLN A 647 0.39 31.77 16.95
CA GLN A 647 1.55 32.62 16.67
C GLN A 647 2.35 32.14 15.46
N LEU A 648 2.52 30.82 15.30
CA LEU A 648 3.20 30.23 14.15
C LEU A 648 2.46 30.53 12.84
N LYS A 649 1.12 30.43 12.85
CA LYS A 649 0.26 30.75 11.71
C LYS A 649 0.52 32.15 11.14
N LYS A 650 0.82 33.12 12.01
CA LYS A 650 1.10 34.51 11.60
C LYS A 650 2.47 34.70 10.93
N LEU A 651 3.37 33.73 11.09
CA LEU A 651 4.74 33.78 10.60
C LEU A 651 4.89 33.10 9.23
N VAL A 652 4.12 32.04 8.98
CA VAL A 652 4.28 31.13 7.83
C VAL A 652 3.48 31.57 6.60
N SER A 653 3.87 31.01 5.45
CA SER A 653 3.23 31.16 4.15
C SER A 653 1.80 30.60 4.12
N SER A 654 1.00 31.04 3.15
CA SER A 654 -0.39 30.61 3.01
C SER A 654 -0.56 29.09 2.84
N ASN A 655 0.45 28.40 2.30
CA ASN A 655 0.44 26.95 2.16
C ASN A 655 0.49 26.27 3.53
N GLU A 656 1.44 26.69 4.39
CA GLU A 656 1.62 26.15 5.74
C GLU A 656 0.49 26.57 6.70
N GLN A 657 -0.16 27.72 6.46
CA GLN A 657 -1.33 28.14 7.24
C GLN A 657 -2.46 27.11 7.20
N GLN A 658 -2.70 26.46 6.05
CA GLN A 658 -3.73 25.43 5.93
C GLN A 658 -3.42 24.20 6.79
N GLN A 659 -2.16 23.77 6.80
CA GLN A 659 -1.71 22.66 7.65
C GLN A 659 -1.84 23.02 9.14
N ILE A 660 -1.45 24.23 9.53
CA ILE A 660 -1.60 24.70 10.92
C ILE A 660 -3.08 24.79 11.32
N ASP A 661 -3.97 25.22 10.42
CA ASP A 661 -5.41 25.26 10.68
C ASP A 661 -5.99 23.86 10.93
N GLN A 662 -5.53 22.84 10.22
CA GLN A 662 -5.90 21.46 10.51
C GLN A 662 -5.42 21.02 11.90
N ILE A 663 -4.19 21.39 12.29
CA ILE A 663 -3.65 21.08 13.61
C ILE A 663 -4.45 21.80 14.71
N ILE A 664 -4.77 23.08 14.53
CA ILE A 664 -5.60 23.85 15.46
C ILE A 664 -7.00 23.23 15.58
N TYR A 665 -7.58 22.78 14.48
CA TYR A 665 -8.87 22.08 14.50
C TYR A 665 -8.83 20.81 15.37
N PHE A 666 -7.75 20.01 15.30
CA PHE A 666 -7.58 18.84 16.18
C PHE A 666 -7.49 19.21 17.66
N TRP A 667 -6.96 20.38 18.00
CA TRP A 667 -6.97 20.88 19.38
C TRP A 667 -8.35 21.35 19.86
N GLN A 668 -9.18 21.87 18.95
CA GLN A 668 -10.46 22.50 19.28
C GLN A 668 -11.65 21.54 19.26
N LYS A 669 -11.58 20.44 18.50
CA LYS A 669 -12.66 19.46 18.39
C LYS A 669 -12.80 18.64 19.67
N ASP A 670 -13.80 18.97 20.48
CA ASP A 670 -14.26 18.23 21.67
C ASP A 670 -13.17 17.88 22.70
N ASN A 671 -12.04 18.61 22.69
CA ASN A 671 -10.84 18.33 23.49
C ASN A 671 -10.35 16.87 23.39
N THR A 672 -10.66 16.18 22.28
CA THR A 672 -10.40 14.75 22.08
C THR A 672 -9.34 14.55 20.99
N MET A 673 -8.22 13.94 21.36
CA MET A 673 -7.17 13.54 20.43
C MET A 673 -7.23 12.05 20.12
N VAL A 674 -6.96 11.68 18.87
CA VAL A 674 -6.84 10.27 18.48
C VAL A 674 -5.50 9.72 18.96
N LEU A 675 -5.52 8.60 19.67
CA LEU A 675 -4.34 7.79 19.98
C LEU A 675 -4.34 6.56 19.08
N SER A 676 -3.37 6.47 18.17
CA SER A 676 -3.12 5.29 17.35
C SER A 676 -1.83 4.61 17.81
N LEU A 677 -1.88 3.29 17.95
CA LEU A 677 -0.75 2.43 18.26
C LEU A 677 -0.64 1.42 17.11
N SER A 678 0.57 1.14 16.64
CA SER A 678 0.77 0.22 15.52
C SER A 678 2.06 -0.57 15.67
N TRP A 679 1.97 -1.88 15.47
CA TRP A 679 3.07 -2.83 15.55
C TRP A 679 3.28 -3.46 14.18
N PHE A 680 4.31 -3.01 13.46
CA PHE A 680 4.63 -3.56 12.13
C PHE A 680 5.69 -4.65 12.23
N PRO A 681 5.55 -5.81 11.55
CA PRO A 681 6.50 -6.93 11.63
C PRO A 681 7.95 -6.59 11.26
N ASN A 682 8.14 -5.55 10.45
CA ASN A 682 9.45 -5.12 9.94
C ASN A 682 10.05 -3.95 10.73
N LEU A 683 9.34 -3.44 11.75
CA LEU A 683 9.81 -2.33 12.59
C LEU A 683 10.04 -2.85 14.00
N ASP A 684 11.23 -2.62 14.53
CA ASP A 684 11.62 -3.13 15.86
C ASP A 684 10.99 -2.34 17.03
N GLN A 685 10.10 -1.39 16.76
CA GLN A 685 9.47 -0.52 17.75
C GLN A 685 8.00 -0.24 17.44
N LEU A 686 7.20 -0.11 18.50
CA LEU A 686 5.84 0.46 18.46
C LEU A 686 5.88 1.82 17.74
N GLN A 687 5.02 2.02 16.75
CA GLN A 687 4.72 3.34 16.21
C GLN A 687 3.48 3.90 16.90
N TYR A 688 3.50 5.19 17.19
CA TYR A 688 2.34 5.85 17.78
C TYR A 688 2.04 7.19 17.10
N THR A 689 0.76 7.55 17.15
CA THR A 689 0.27 8.88 16.82
C THR A 689 -0.61 9.39 17.97
N VAL A 690 -0.33 10.60 18.44
CA VAL A 690 -1.15 11.32 19.43
C VAL A 690 -1.67 12.59 18.77
N GLY A 691 -2.93 12.59 18.33
CA GLY A 691 -3.51 13.63 17.49
C GLY A 691 -2.81 13.69 16.14
N TYR A 692 -1.93 14.67 15.97
CA TYR A 692 -1.10 14.87 14.77
C TYR A 692 0.38 14.53 15.00
N MET A 693 0.78 14.27 16.25
CA MET A 693 2.17 14.05 16.66
C MET A 693 2.53 12.58 16.51
N ASN A 694 3.64 12.29 15.81
CA ASN A 694 4.09 10.92 15.55
C ASN A 694 5.39 10.61 16.30
N GLY A 695 5.58 9.35 16.67
CA GLY A 695 6.85 8.89 17.23
C GLY A 695 6.95 7.37 17.28
N ASN A 696 8.11 6.90 17.75
CA ASN A 696 8.43 5.48 17.85
C ASN A 696 8.90 5.13 19.28
N GLY A 697 8.45 3.98 19.76
CA GLY A 697 8.83 3.38 21.02
C GLY A 697 7.98 3.81 22.22
N MET A 698 7.74 2.87 23.13
CA MET A 698 6.95 3.08 24.35
C MET A 698 7.51 4.21 25.24
N LYS A 699 8.84 4.32 25.35
CA LYS A 699 9.49 5.38 26.15
C LYS A 699 9.10 6.78 25.67
N HIS A 700 9.13 7.01 24.36
CA HIS A 700 8.78 8.30 23.76
C HIS A 700 7.28 8.57 23.82
N LEU A 701 6.44 7.55 23.66
CA LEU A 701 5.00 7.68 23.88
C LEU A 701 4.71 8.16 25.30
N LYS A 702 5.28 7.50 26.32
CA LYS A 702 5.07 7.89 27.73
C LYS A 702 5.49 9.34 27.99
N GLN A 703 6.65 9.74 27.48
CA GLN A 703 7.10 11.12 27.57
C GLN A 703 6.13 12.08 26.88
N LYS A 704 5.62 11.73 25.69
CA LYS A 704 4.68 12.59 24.95
C LYS A 704 3.35 12.75 25.69
N LEU A 705 2.81 11.66 26.24
CA LEU A 705 1.57 11.69 27.05
C LEU A 705 1.73 12.58 28.28
N SER A 706 2.88 12.52 28.96
CA SER A 706 3.16 13.37 30.13
C SER A 706 3.23 14.88 29.85
N GLN A 707 3.37 15.28 28.58
CA GLN A 707 3.39 16.69 28.18
C GLN A 707 1.99 17.27 27.92
N LEU A 708 0.98 16.42 27.77
CA LEU A 708 -0.39 16.87 27.49
C LEU A 708 -1.02 17.54 28.72
N PRO A 709 -1.89 18.53 28.52
CA PRO A 709 -2.65 19.13 29.62
C PRO A 709 -3.52 18.09 30.34
N ALA A 710 -3.59 18.17 31.66
CA ALA A 710 -4.53 17.37 32.45
C ALA A 710 -5.98 17.62 31.96
N GLY A 711 -6.78 16.56 31.89
CA GLY A 711 -8.14 16.59 31.35
C GLY A 711 -8.23 16.46 29.82
N THR A 712 -7.11 16.32 29.10
CA THR A 712 -7.13 15.99 27.66
C THR A 712 -7.78 14.62 27.47
N HIS A 713 -8.74 14.53 26.55
CA HIS A 713 -9.40 13.28 26.21
C HIS A 713 -8.64 12.59 25.08
N LEU A 714 -8.36 11.30 25.22
CA LEU A 714 -7.70 10.46 24.24
C LEU A 714 -8.67 9.37 23.80
N SER A 715 -8.90 9.26 22.50
CA SER A 715 -9.70 8.18 21.92
C SER A 715 -8.78 7.22 21.17
N CYS A 716 -8.76 5.96 21.60
CA CYS A 716 -8.02 4.89 20.96
C CYS A 716 -9.02 3.84 20.47
N VAL A 717 -8.95 3.49 19.19
CA VAL A 717 -9.73 2.38 18.61
C VAL A 717 -8.76 1.26 18.27
N THR A 718 -9.05 0.05 18.75
CA THR A 718 -8.23 -1.13 18.50
C THR A 718 -9.11 -2.37 18.38
N THR A 719 -8.59 -3.46 17.83
CA THR A 719 -9.32 -4.73 17.74
C THR A 719 -9.15 -5.54 19.02
N ALA A 720 -10.09 -6.45 19.31
CA ALA A 720 -9.98 -7.36 20.45
C ALA A 720 -8.68 -8.20 20.43
N LEU A 721 -8.27 -8.64 19.24
CA LEU A 721 -7.05 -9.42 19.04
C LEU A 721 -5.80 -8.61 19.38
N GLU A 722 -5.69 -7.39 18.86
CA GLU A 722 -4.53 -6.52 19.07
C GLU A 722 -4.42 -6.06 20.53
N HIS A 723 -5.55 -5.70 21.15
CA HIS A 723 -5.62 -5.34 22.57
C HIS A 723 -5.21 -6.51 23.47
N GLN A 724 -5.64 -7.73 23.16
CA GLN A 724 -5.27 -8.91 23.93
C GLN A 724 -3.76 -9.20 23.83
N LYS A 725 -3.19 -9.07 22.63
CA LYS A 725 -1.80 -9.38 22.34
C LYS A 725 -0.84 -8.38 22.98
N HIS A 726 -1.14 -7.10 22.89
CA HIS A 726 -0.31 -6.00 23.41
C HIS A 726 -0.83 -5.48 24.76
N ARG A 727 -1.41 -6.37 25.56
CA ARG A 727 -2.10 -6.01 26.81
C ARG A 727 -1.18 -5.24 27.75
N GLU A 728 0.06 -5.68 27.91
CA GLU A 728 1.05 -5.01 28.77
C GLU A 728 1.36 -3.60 28.28
N GLU A 729 1.48 -3.41 26.96
CA GLU A 729 1.67 -2.08 26.39
C GLU A 729 0.45 -1.18 26.58
N PHE A 730 -0.76 -1.70 26.38
CA PHE A 730 -2.01 -0.96 26.63
C PHE A 730 -2.16 -0.59 28.11
N GLU A 731 -1.88 -1.52 29.04
CA GLU A 731 -1.88 -1.26 30.49
C GLU A 731 -0.86 -0.17 30.85
N ALA A 732 0.35 -0.23 30.29
CA ALA A 732 1.38 0.78 30.49
C ALA A 732 0.99 2.17 29.97
N VAL A 733 0.24 2.24 28.86
CA VAL A 733 -0.31 3.48 28.32
C VAL A 733 -1.43 4.03 29.20
N GLN A 734 -2.33 3.16 29.69
CA GLN A 734 -3.40 3.54 30.61
C GLN A 734 -2.85 4.09 31.94
N GLU A 735 -1.86 3.42 32.52
CA GLU A 735 -1.18 3.88 33.74
C GLU A 735 -0.55 5.26 33.51
N THR A 736 0.18 5.43 32.40
CA THR A 736 0.84 6.70 32.09
C THR A 736 -0.18 7.83 31.86
N ALA A 737 -1.28 7.54 31.16
CA ALA A 737 -2.37 8.50 30.94
C ALA A 737 -3.02 8.91 32.27
N SER A 738 -3.30 7.96 33.16
CA SER A 738 -3.86 8.22 34.49
C SER A 738 -2.94 9.08 35.34
N MET A 739 -1.64 8.76 35.39
CA MET A 739 -0.64 9.56 36.12
C MET A 739 -0.53 10.99 35.61
N ALA A 740 -0.71 11.21 34.30
CA ALA A 740 -0.71 12.53 33.68
C ALA A 740 -2.07 13.26 33.79
N GLY A 741 -3.08 12.65 34.41
CA GLY A 741 -4.42 13.22 34.55
C GLY A 741 -5.20 13.28 33.23
N LEU A 742 -4.87 12.42 32.28
CA LEU A 742 -5.55 12.31 30.98
C LEU A 742 -6.75 11.35 31.09
N ILE A 743 -7.75 11.57 30.24
CA ILE A 743 -8.92 10.68 30.14
C ILE A 743 -8.73 9.83 28.88
N LEU A 744 -8.47 8.54 29.02
CA LEU A 744 -8.25 7.62 27.90
C LEU A 744 -9.45 6.68 27.72
N ASP A 745 -10.13 6.80 26.58
CA ASP A 745 -11.18 5.89 26.12
C ASP A 745 -10.60 4.91 25.09
N ILE A 746 -10.65 3.61 25.40
CA ILE A 746 -10.21 2.54 24.50
C ILE A 746 -11.45 1.79 24.01
N GLN A 747 -11.77 1.98 22.74
CA GLN A 747 -12.86 1.29 22.06
C GLN A 747 -12.32 0.04 21.39
N ILE A 748 -12.74 -1.12 21.91
CA ILE A 748 -12.37 -2.41 21.36
C ILE A 748 -13.42 -2.82 20.32
N SER A 749 -13.08 -2.73 19.04
CA SER A 749 -13.91 -3.25 17.96
C SER A 749 -13.83 -4.79 17.93
N ARG A 750 -14.94 -5.42 17.59
CA ARG A 750 -15.03 -6.88 17.42
C ARG A 750 -14.13 -7.39 16.30
#